data_AF-A0A9Q8Z118-F1
#
_entry.id   AF-A0A9Q8Z118-F1
#
_cell.length_a   1.000
_cell.length_b   1.000
_cell.length_c   1.000
_cell.angle_alpha   90.00
_cell.angle_beta   90.00
_cell.angle_gamma   90.00
#
_symmetry.space_group_name_H-M   'P 1'
#
loop_
_entity.id
_entity.type
_entity.pdbx_description
1 polymer ?
#
loop_
_entity_poly.entity_id
_entity_poly.type
_entity_poly.pdbx_seq_one_letter_code
_entity_poly.pdbx_strand_id
1 'polypeptide(L)'
;MPLSNEELGEHVASLERLLQGNPAGQTAALTDYVHKLEAFARSGDHAPIEKTLQLFGTAVGGRKRWQAPFRDSGILAFALRGLSAVRHDEPVAKQCLRVIGNSVADNDTNREMAVRDIQVIINCLQSAELRLTTLAVLFNLCNDFDPAKAAAATLRLDATIITLLVLDRIPEAALDYATDLLNWTTSNLTDAQFKDEVSLETFKSLLNVALQYDEDHHLEYVAILVHYLQDLEFQQRIATPKLLDDLVTLMLEFETRLQPEEIEAVFEELATSKNADSTSSDEAQVLLMAQLIGLLSAASATDVFVQNFNIRSPVIERMEAKLRAPWESAQPSTICACVMMGNLAMSDEVCIDMVKIMELHARLITILKKSDKPALLYAAAGIMRHLTFPEANRALLADAGLMEACCRMLVLDDPSVRGEAAAMLCKLVTGNFHNIEKVMYETVGPDTEAADEDVPADTVIFSHIVEQALAPSKPLPSTTMKNPMIELGRTIVAMLRYLGRPNAEKDVEAVQIQILQVPQIARPIAQLVRQRFYPEARSEGLLGLGLLAQTLEGAAAIADEIKEDSGLLEIIKEHANATEEGLAQQNPSTASRDHQNAIVLLQALQNNASRVQVNYVATNGSNSDGYKEELESSFGLLSSTLGSSTLRLHSDLRSITTTHTTTLCQSTHFKMVCCGRNNGTCVCAQEATCSCGKQPALQCTCEKASTENKLPSSTCACGKRAEDACNCSRSQNNGSSNLETDFTTKK
;
A
#
# COMPACT_ATOMS: atom_id res chain seq x y z
N MET A 1 -2.80 2.83 -73.00
CA MET A 1 -2.18 1.51 -73.26
C MET A 1 -1.02 1.37 -72.31
N PRO A 2 -0.77 0.18 -71.76
CA PRO A 2 0.40 -0.05 -70.92
C PRO A 2 1.68 0.23 -71.71
N LEU A 3 2.71 0.72 -71.02
CA LEU A 3 4.00 1.00 -71.66
C LEU A 3 4.60 -0.29 -72.22
N SER A 4 5.23 -0.20 -73.38
CA SER A 4 6.12 -1.26 -73.86
C SER A 4 7.35 -1.38 -72.97
N ASN A 5 8.03 -2.53 -73.00
CA ASN A 5 9.25 -2.74 -72.22
C ASN A 5 10.35 -1.71 -72.55
N GLU A 6 10.43 -1.24 -73.79
CA GLU A 6 11.38 -0.24 -74.23
C GLU A 6 11.04 1.14 -73.65
N GLU A 7 9.78 1.56 -73.73
CA GLU A 7 9.31 2.83 -73.15
C GLU A 7 9.44 2.86 -71.61
N LEU A 8 9.17 1.72 -70.95
CA LEU A 8 9.39 1.59 -69.52
C LEU A 8 10.88 1.71 -69.16
N GLY A 9 11.76 1.11 -69.96
CA GLY A 9 13.22 1.22 -69.81
C GLY A 9 13.71 2.67 -69.93
N GLU A 10 13.23 3.42 -70.92
CA GLU A 10 13.56 4.83 -71.11
C GLU A 10 13.05 5.71 -69.96
N HIS A 11 11.81 5.46 -69.49
CA HIS A 11 11.23 6.17 -68.35
C HIS A 11 12.05 5.97 -67.08
N VAL A 12 12.45 4.72 -66.80
CA VAL A 12 13.30 4.35 -65.66
C VAL A 12 14.66 5.03 -65.75
N ALA A 13 15.34 4.94 -66.90
CA ALA A 13 16.66 5.53 -67.09
C ALA A 13 16.63 7.08 -67.02
N SER A 14 15.53 7.70 -67.43
CA SER A 14 15.35 9.15 -67.25
C SER A 14 15.17 9.53 -65.78
N LEU A 15 14.41 8.73 -65.02
CA LEU A 15 14.18 8.98 -63.61
C LEU A 15 15.44 8.77 -62.78
N GLU A 16 16.21 7.72 -63.06
CA GLU A 16 17.48 7.46 -62.38
C GLU A 16 18.46 8.62 -62.54
N ARG A 17 18.61 9.16 -63.75
CA ARG A 17 19.45 10.35 -64.00
C ARG A 17 18.99 11.56 -63.19
N LEU A 18 17.68 11.78 -63.08
CA LEU A 18 17.12 12.85 -62.26
C LEU A 18 17.47 12.66 -60.78
N LEU A 19 17.25 11.46 -60.24
CA LEU A 19 17.47 11.13 -58.83
C LEU A 19 18.96 11.03 -58.44
N GLN A 20 19.84 10.80 -59.41
CA GLN A 20 21.29 10.91 -59.23
C GLN A 20 21.74 12.37 -59.05
N GLY A 21 21.01 13.33 -59.60
CA GLY A 21 21.31 14.77 -59.57
C GLY A 21 21.10 15.47 -58.22
N ASN A 22 21.22 16.80 -58.26
CA ASN A 22 20.91 17.68 -57.12
C ASN A 22 19.39 17.90 -57.02
N PRO A 23 18.75 17.64 -55.86
CA PRO A 23 17.32 17.89 -55.66
C PRO A 23 16.90 19.35 -55.81
N ALA A 24 17.81 20.30 -55.58
CA ALA A 24 17.51 21.72 -55.67
C ALA A 24 16.98 22.09 -57.06
N GLY A 25 15.80 22.72 -57.10
CA GLY A 25 15.17 23.15 -58.36
C GLY A 25 14.48 22.05 -59.16
N GLN A 26 14.43 20.80 -58.67
CA GLN A 26 13.82 19.68 -59.40
C GLN A 26 12.31 19.54 -59.20
N THR A 27 11.67 20.43 -58.41
CA THR A 27 10.24 20.33 -58.06
C THR A 27 9.34 20.19 -59.29
N ALA A 28 9.55 21.00 -60.33
CA ALA A 28 8.75 20.93 -61.56
C ALA A 28 8.89 19.57 -62.27
N ALA A 29 10.13 19.08 -62.42
CA ALA A 29 10.39 17.77 -63.02
C ALA A 29 9.75 16.64 -62.19
N LEU A 30 9.81 16.72 -60.86
CA LEU A 30 9.15 15.75 -59.98
C LEU A 30 7.62 15.81 -60.09
N THR A 31 7.03 17.00 -60.22
CA THR A 31 5.59 17.18 -60.47
C THR A 31 5.17 16.56 -61.80
N ASP A 32 5.99 16.64 -62.86
CA ASP A 32 5.73 15.92 -64.11
C ASP A 32 5.68 14.39 -63.90
N TYR A 33 6.55 13.84 -63.04
CA TYR A 33 6.49 12.42 -62.69
C TYR A 33 5.24 12.07 -61.86
N VAL A 34 4.73 12.98 -61.03
CA VAL A 34 3.43 12.78 -60.35
C VAL A 34 2.30 12.71 -61.39
N HIS A 35 2.28 13.58 -62.39
CA HIS A 35 1.29 13.51 -63.47
C HIS A 35 1.40 12.22 -64.30
N LYS A 36 2.62 11.73 -64.55
CA LYS A 36 2.83 10.42 -65.18
C LYS A 36 2.29 9.28 -64.32
N LEU A 37 2.57 9.29 -63.02
CA LEU A 37 2.05 8.30 -62.06
C LEU A 37 0.51 8.29 -62.05
N GLU A 38 -0.12 9.46 -62.04
CA GLU A 38 -1.58 9.58 -62.14
C GLU A 38 -2.13 9.07 -63.48
N ALA A 39 -1.41 9.28 -64.58
CA ALA A 39 -1.79 8.75 -65.88
C ALA A 39 -1.72 7.21 -65.91
N PHE A 40 -0.65 6.63 -65.37
CA PHE A 40 -0.51 5.17 -65.24
C PHE A 40 -1.60 4.57 -64.36
N ALA A 41 -1.92 5.23 -63.24
CA ALA A 41 -2.99 4.79 -62.34
C ALA A 41 -4.35 4.80 -63.05
N ARG A 42 -4.65 5.84 -63.85
CA ARG A 42 -5.89 5.90 -64.66
C ARG A 42 -5.95 4.81 -65.74
N SER A 43 -4.81 4.38 -66.27
CA SER A 43 -4.75 3.31 -67.26
C SER A 43 -4.68 1.89 -66.66
N GLY A 44 -4.55 1.76 -65.34
CA GLY A 44 -4.35 0.48 -64.67
C GLY A 44 -3.00 -0.18 -64.97
N ASP A 45 -1.97 0.61 -65.30
CA ASP A 45 -0.64 0.07 -65.61
C ASP A 45 0.24 0.09 -64.34
N HIS A 46 0.32 -1.05 -63.67
CA HIS A 46 0.92 -1.18 -62.34
C HIS A 46 2.46 -1.26 -62.37
N ALA A 47 3.05 -1.83 -63.42
CA ALA A 47 4.51 -2.03 -63.49
C ALA A 47 5.31 -0.71 -63.53
N PRO A 48 4.92 0.32 -64.30
CA PRO A 48 5.58 1.63 -64.27
C PRO A 48 5.40 2.35 -62.93
N ILE A 49 4.25 2.18 -62.27
CA ILE A 49 3.97 2.77 -60.95
C ILE A 49 4.91 2.17 -59.91
N GLU A 50 4.95 0.84 -59.82
CA GLU A 50 5.82 0.13 -58.90
C GLU A 50 7.29 0.54 -59.08
N LYS A 51 7.78 0.51 -60.33
CA LYS A 51 9.18 0.82 -60.61
C LYS A 51 9.55 2.27 -60.31
N THR A 52 8.64 3.20 -60.62
CA THR A 52 8.80 4.63 -60.32
C THR A 52 8.87 4.87 -58.80
N LEU A 53 7.92 4.31 -58.04
CA LEU A 53 7.89 4.44 -56.58
C LEU A 53 9.08 3.73 -55.92
N GLN A 54 9.54 2.59 -56.47
CA GLN A 54 10.74 1.90 -55.99
C GLN A 54 11.98 2.80 -56.08
N LEU A 55 12.15 3.49 -57.21
CA LEU A 55 13.25 4.43 -57.41
C LEU A 55 13.14 5.63 -56.47
N PHE A 56 11.94 6.20 -56.33
CA PHE A 56 11.70 7.28 -55.38
C PHE A 56 12.02 6.87 -53.95
N GLY A 57 11.46 5.76 -53.47
CA GLY A 57 11.68 5.25 -52.11
C GLY A 57 13.17 5.00 -51.83
N THR A 58 13.89 4.46 -52.81
CA THR A 58 15.35 4.25 -52.71
C THR A 58 16.12 5.56 -52.68
N ALA A 59 15.75 6.54 -53.50
CA ALA A 59 16.42 7.84 -53.54
C ALA A 59 16.24 8.64 -52.24
N VAL A 60 15.02 8.72 -51.70
CA VAL A 60 14.77 9.46 -50.46
C VAL A 60 15.39 8.75 -49.25
N GLY A 61 15.39 7.42 -49.22
CA GLY A 61 16.05 6.64 -48.16
C GLY A 61 17.57 6.81 -48.17
N GLY A 62 18.18 6.88 -49.36
CA GLY A 62 19.63 7.08 -49.48
C GLY A 62 20.08 8.54 -49.29
N ARG A 63 19.21 9.53 -49.51
CA ARG A 63 19.56 10.97 -49.44
C ARG A 63 18.39 11.80 -48.90
N LYS A 64 18.41 12.11 -47.60
CA LYS A 64 17.37 12.89 -46.89
C LYS A 64 17.02 14.23 -47.56
N ARG A 65 17.94 14.83 -48.32
CA ARG A 65 17.69 16.05 -49.14
C ARG A 65 16.54 15.94 -50.15
N TRP A 66 16.05 14.73 -50.47
CA TRP A 66 14.87 14.54 -51.31
C TRP A 66 13.53 14.69 -50.56
N GLN A 67 13.53 14.66 -49.22
CA GLN A 67 12.30 14.70 -48.42
C GLN A 67 11.44 15.95 -48.67
N ALA A 68 12.03 17.14 -48.68
CA ALA A 68 11.31 18.39 -48.96
C ALA A 68 10.85 18.47 -50.43
N PRO A 69 11.71 18.22 -51.45
CA PRO A 69 11.26 18.14 -52.84
C PRO A 69 10.13 17.14 -53.08
N PHE A 70 10.12 15.98 -52.42
CA PHE A 70 9.06 14.98 -52.57
C PHE A 70 7.74 15.42 -51.93
N ARG A 71 7.80 16.12 -50.80
CA ARG A 71 6.62 16.77 -50.21
C ARG A 71 6.09 17.85 -51.15
N ASP A 72 6.94 18.79 -51.54
CA ASP A 72 6.55 20.01 -52.26
C ASP A 72 6.07 19.71 -53.69
N SER A 73 6.58 18.65 -54.33
CA SER A 73 6.13 18.20 -55.67
C SER A 73 4.87 17.33 -55.64
N GLY A 74 4.42 16.88 -54.46
CA GLY A 74 3.25 16.01 -54.29
C GLY A 74 3.51 14.51 -54.41
N ILE A 75 4.76 14.06 -54.48
CA ILE A 75 5.12 12.63 -54.49
C ILE A 75 4.69 11.94 -53.19
N LEU A 76 4.98 12.55 -52.04
CA LEU A 76 4.54 12.02 -50.75
C LEU A 76 3.02 11.91 -50.68
N ALA A 77 2.32 12.95 -51.14
CA ALA A 77 0.86 12.97 -51.18
C ALA A 77 0.29 11.90 -52.15
N PHE A 78 0.96 11.66 -53.28
CA PHE A 78 0.60 10.57 -54.20
C PHE A 78 0.75 9.20 -53.53
N ALA A 79 1.86 8.95 -52.82
CA ALA A 79 2.09 7.69 -52.12
C ALA A 79 1.04 7.44 -51.02
N LEU A 80 0.70 8.46 -50.21
CA LEU A 80 -0.35 8.39 -49.18
C LEU A 80 -1.73 8.05 -49.78
N ARG A 81 -2.13 8.75 -50.85
CA ARG A 81 -3.38 8.43 -51.57
C ARG A 81 -3.34 7.05 -52.22
N GLY A 82 -2.18 6.63 -52.71
CA GLY A 82 -1.94 5.34 -53.34
C GLY A 82 -2.27 4.16 -52.43
N LEU A 83 -1.97 4.26 -51.13
CA LEU A 83 -2.32 3.20 -50.17
C LEU A 83 -3.83 2.93 -50.10
N SER A 84 -4.66 3.97 -50.24
CA SER A 84 -6.12 3.82 -50.24
C SER A 84 -6.68 3.28 -51.56
N ALA A 85 -6.02 3.62 -52.68
CA ALA A 85 -6.49 3.32 -54.03
C ALA A 85 -6.08 1.92 -54.52
N VAL A 86 -4.97 1.38 -54.03
CA VAL A 86 -4.31 0.18 -54.56
C VAL A 86 -4.51 -1.03 -53.62
N ARG A 87 -5.72 -1.17 -53.04
CA ARG A 87 -6.04 -2.14 -51.95
C ARG A 87 -5.70 -3.61 -52.22
N HIS A 88 -5.37 -3.99 -53.45
CA HIS A 88 -5.14 -5.38 -53.86
C HIS A 88 -3.80 -5.62 -54.58
N ASP A 89 -2.95 -4.59 -54.72
CA ASP A 89 -1.63 -4.73 -55.36
C ASP A 89 -0.54 -4.39 -54.33
N GLU A 90 -0.11 -5.46 -53.66
CA GLU A 90 0.88 -5.45 -52.58
C GLU A 90 2.26 -4.92 -53.03
N PRO A 91 2.78 -5.25 -54.24
CA PRO A 91 4.01 -4.66 -54.75
C PRO A 91 3.99 -3.12 -54.78
N VAL A 92 2.95 -2.51 -55.33
CA VAL A 92 2.82 -1.04 -55.38
C VAL A 92 2.64 -0.46 -53.98
N ALA A 93 1.77 -1.06 -53.15
CA ALA A 93 1.55 -0.61 -51.77
C ALA A 93 2.86 -0.63 -50.95
N LYS A 94 3.69 -1.65 -51.12
CA LYS A 94 5.01 -1.75 -50.50
C LYS A 94 5.92 -0.59 -50.91
N GLN A 95 5.94 -0.22 -52.19
CA GLN A 95 6.74 0.92 -52.64
C GLN A 95 6.18 2.26 -52.15
N CYS A 96 4.85 2.43 -52.06
CA CYS A 96 4.22 3.58 -51.40
C CYS A 96 4.69 3.71 -49.94
N LEU A 97 4.63 2.61 -49.18
CA LEU A 97 5.11 2.58 -47.79
C LEU A 97 6.60 2.95 -47.70
N ARG A 98 7.45 2.45 -48.60
CA ARG A 98 8.88 2.83 -48.65
C ARG A 98 9.09 4.31 -48.91
N VAL A 99 8.32 4.92 -49.82
CA VAL A 99 8.36 6.37 -50.06
C VAL A 99 7.93 7.13 -48.80
N ILE A 100 6.83 6.72 -48.16
CA ILE A 100 6.31 7.37 -46.95
C ILE A 100 7.32 7.27 -45.81
N GLY A 101 7.73 6.06 -45.41
CA GLY A 101 8.64 5.82 -44.28
C GLY A 101 9.94 6.60 -44.39
N ASN A 102 10.56 6.58 -45.57
CA ASN A 102 11.80 7.32 -45.80
C ASN A 102 11.59 8.84 -45.89
N SER A 103 10.39 9.29 -46.30
CA SER A 103 10.05 10.71 -46.34
C SER A 103 9.82 11.29 -44.94
N VAL A 104 9.31 10.49 -44.00
CA VAL A 104 8.96 10.94 -42.65
C VAL A 104 10.08 10.73 -41.62
N ALA A 105 11.08 9.91 -41.92
CA ALA A 105 12.23 9.66 -41.05
C ALA A 105 12.94 10.98 -40.68
N ASP A 106 12.95 11.30 -39.37
CA ASP A 106 13.51 12.53 -38.77
C ASP A 106 12.99 13.83 -39.42
N ASN A 107 11.72 13.86 -39.85
CA ASN A 107 11.14 15.01 -40.53
C ASN A 107 9.70 15.30 -40.08
N ASP A 108 9.56 16.13 -39.06
CA ASP A 108 8.28 16.42 -38.41
C ASP A 108 7.25 17.07 -39.35
N THR A 109 7.67 17.91 -40.30
CA THR A 109 6.76 18.49 -41.30
C THR A 109 6.14 17.41 -42.19
N ASN A 110 6.93 16.40 -42.57
CA ASN A 110 6.43 15.27 -43.34
C ASN A 110 5.61 14.30 -42.48
N ARG A 111 5.99 14.09 -41.21
CA ARG A 111 5.19 13.33 -40.23
C ARG A 111 3.81 13.96 -40.05
N GLU A 112 3.72 15.27 -39.86
CA GLU A 112 2.45 15.99 -39.70
C GLU A 112 1.51 15.81 -40.91
N MET A 113 2.08 15.75 -42.13
CA MET A 113 1.31 15.43 -43.33
C MET A 113 0.82 13.98 -43.33
N ALA A 114 1.70 13.02 -43.04
CA ALA A 114 1.40 11.59 -43.10
C ALA A 114 0.49 11.09 -41.97
N VAL A 115 0.53 11.71 -40.78
CA VAL A 115 -0.33 11.35 -39.63
C VAL A 115 -1.81 11.47 -39.96
N ARG A 116 -2.20 12.36 -40.88
CA ARG A 116 -3.59 12.52 -41.33
C ARG A 116 -4.16 11.26 -41.97
N ASP A 117 -3.29 10.43 -42.55
CA ASP A 117 -3.64 9.18 -43.22
C ASP A 117 -3.17 7.94 -42.43
N ILE A 118 -2.80 8.10 -41.15
CA ILE A 118 -2.22 7.01 -40.33
C ILE A 118 -3.12 5.78 -40.25
N GLN A 119 -4.45 5.94 -40.24
CA GLN A 119 -5.39 4.81 -40.27
C GLN A 119 -5.18 3.93 -41.51
N VAL A 120 -4.91 4.52 -42.68
CA VAL A 120 -4.67 3.79 -43.92
C VAL A 120 -3.36 3.01 -43.83
N ILE A 121 -2.34 3.60 -43.19
CA ILE A 121 -1.05 2.95 -42.94
C ILE A 121 -1.25 1.76 -42.00
N ILE A 122 -1.97 1.93 -40.88
CA ILE A 122 -2.28 0.85 -39.93
C ILE A 122 -3.03 -0.30 -40.62
N ASN A 123 -3.99 0.00 -41.51
CA ASN A 123 -4.74 -1.03 -42.24
C ASN A 123 -3.83 -1.95 -43.08
N CYS A 124 -2.62 -1.51 -43.45
CA CYS A 124 -1.67 -2.34 -44.19
C CYS A 124 -1.10 -3.50 -43.35
N LEU A 125 -1.20 -3.45 -42.01
CA LEU A 125 -0.76 -4.55 -41.12
C LEU A 125 -1.51 -5.87 -41.35
N GLN A 126 -2.70 -5.80 -41.97
CA GLN A 126 -3.50 -6.97 -42.33
C GLN A 126 -2.82 -7.84 -43.40
N SER A 127 -1.99 -7.24 -44.27
CA SER A 127 -1.20 -7.98 -45.26
C SER A 127 0.08 -8.52 -44.62
N ALA A 128 0.35 -9.81 -44.83
CA ALA A 128 1.61 -10.42 -44.38
C ALA A 128 2.83 -9.87 -45.12
N GLU A 129 2.70 -9.54 -46.41
CA GLU A 129 3.81 -9.04 -47.23
C GLU A 129 4.21 -7.61 -46.88
N LEU A 130 3.25 -6.81 -46.38
CA LEU A 130 3.47 -5.40 -46.05
C LEU A 130 3.88 -5.20 -44.59
N ARG A 131 3.53 -6.11 -43.68
CA ARG A 131 3.59 -5.94 -42.23
C ARG A 131 4.91 -5.38 -41.70
N LEU A 132 6.05 -5.98 -42.08
CA LEU A 132 7.39 -5.48 -41.68
C LEU A 132 7.59 -4.02 -42.11
N THR A 133 7.26 -3.70 -43.35
CA THR A 133 7.44 -2.34 -43.89
C THR A 133 6.47 -1.37 -43.21
N THR A 134 5.24 -1.80 -42.95
CA THR A 134 4.24 -0.99 -42.25
C THR A 134 4.66 -0.67 -40.82
N LEU A 135 5.14 -1.66 -40.06
CA LEU A 135 5.65 -1.45 -38.69
C LEU A 135 6.82 -0.47 -38.69
N ALA A 136 7.79 -0.63 -39.60
CA ALA A 136 8.91 0.32 -39.72
C ALA A 136 8.46 1.75 -40.09
N VAL A 137 7.43 1.89 -40.93
CA VAL A 137 6.86 3.21 -41.27
C VAL A 137 6.16 3.83 -40.06
N LEU A 138 5.34 3.06 -39.34
CA LEU A 138 4.68 3.51 -38.12
C LEU A 138 5.69 3.90 -37.04
N PHE A 139 6.76 3.11 -36.87
CA PHE A 139 7.87 3.44 -35.98
C PHE A 139 8.47 4.80 -36.34
N ASN A 140 8.84 5.03 -37.61
CA ASN A 140 9.40 6.31 -38.04
C ASN A 140 8.44 7.48 -37.87
N LEU A 141 7.12 7.25 -37.99
CA LEU A 141 6.09 8.25 -37.73
C LEU A 141 6.00 8.62 -36.26
N CYS A 142 6.04 7.63 -35.37
CA CYS A 142 5.84 7.79 -33.92
C CYS A 142 7.12 8.16 -33.16
N ASN A 143 8.30 7.77 -33.66
CA ASN A 143 9.57 7.97 -32.96
C ASN A 143 9.83 9.47 -32.71
N ASP A 144 9.96 9.84 -31.43
CA ASP A 144 10.09 11.22 -30.94
C ASP A 144 9.05 12.22 -31.49
N PHE A 145 7.85 11.74 -31.84
CA PHE A 145 6.80 12.60 -32.40
C PHE A 145 5.42 12.30 -31.80
N ASP A 146 5.10 13.05 -30.74
CA ASP A 146 3.88 12.85 -29.94
C ASP A 146 2.55 12.94 -30.73
N PRO A 147 2.38 13.81 -31.75
CA PRO A 147 1.15 13.83 -32.53
C PRO A 147 0.85 12.49 -33.23
N ALA A 148 1.87 11.77 -33.69
CA ALA A 148 1.68 10.44 -34.27
C ALA A 148 1.37 9.39 -33.20
N LYS A 149 2.02 9.44 -32.03
CA LYS A 149 1.73 8.53 -30.90
C LYS A 149 0.28 8.68 -30.44
N ALA A 150 -0.19 9.92 -30.25
CA ALA A 150 -1.57 10.21 -29.88
C ALA A 150 -2.59 9.76 -30.95
N ALA A 151 -2.25 9.94 -32.24
CA ALA A 151 -3.10 9.46 -33.33
C ALA A 151 -3.16 7.92 -33.37
N ALA A 152 -2.03 7.22 -33.17
CA ALA A 152 -1.99 5.77 -33.07
C ALA A 152 -2.80 5.24 -31.87
N ALA A 153 -2.72 5.91 -30.72
CA ALA A 153 -3.50 5.59 -29.51
C ALA A 153 -5.00 5.78 -29.73
N THR A 154 -5.41 6.86 -30.40
CA THR A 154 -6.81 7.10 -30.78
C THR A 154 -7.37 5.94 -31.62
N LEU A 155 -6.53 5.35 -32.47
CA LEU A 155 -6.90 4.24 -33.37
C LEU A 155 -6.70 2.85 -32.78
N ARG A 156 -6.35 2.74 -31.49
CA ARG A 156 -6.10 1.48 -30.78
C ARG A 156 -5.06 0.58 -31.49
N LEU A 157 -3.94 1.20 -31.89
CA LEU A 157 -2.81 0.45 -32.46
C LEU A 157 -2.27 -0.60 -31.47
N ASP A 158 -2.36 -0.35 -30.16
CA ASP A 158 -2.04 -1.29 -29.07
C ASP A 158 -2.77 -2.61 -29.27
N ALA A 159 -4.10 -2.57 -29.36
CA ALA A 159 -4.95 -3.75 -29.54
C ALA A 159 -4.64 -4.48 -30.85
N THR A 160 -4.31 -3.73 -31.91
CA THR A 160 -3.95 -4.30 -33.21
C THR A 160 -2.63 -5.05 -33.13
N ILE A 161 -1.60 -4.47 -32.51
CA ILE A 161 -0.28 -5.10 -32.35
C ILE A 161 -0.39 -6.33 -31.46
N ILE A 162 -1.08 -6.25 -30.32
CA ILE A 162 -1.26 -7.38 -29.42
C ILE A 162 -1.98 -8.54 -30.12
N THR A 163 -3.01 -8.25 -30.91
CA THR A 163 -3.68 -9.28 -31.71
C THR A 163 -2.71 -9.98 -32.66
N LEU A 164 -1.78 -9.24 -33.27
CA LEU A 164 -0.78 -9.82 -34.16
C LEU A 164 0.29 -10.63 -33.40
N LEU A 165 0.69 -10.20 -32.20
CA LEU A 165 1.62 -10.94 -31.34
C LEU A 165 1.02 -12.27 -30.87
N VAL A 166 -0.22 -12.26 -30.35
CA VAL A 166 -0.92 -13.48 -29.91
C VAL A 166 -1.09 -14.49 -31.05
N LEU A 167 -1.23 -14.01 -32.29
CA LEU A 167 -1.38 -14.86 -33.47
C LEU A 167 -0.04 -15.27 -34.10
N ASP A 168 1.09 -14.91 -33.51
CA ASP A 168 2.44 -15.12 -34.05
C ASP A 168 2.58 -14.62 -35.51
N ARG A 169 2.08 -13.40 -35.74
CA ARG A 169 2.04 -12.76 -37.06
C ARG A 169 3.03 -11.63 -37.21
N ILE A 170 3.71 -11.20 -36.14
CA ILE A 170 4.76 -10.19 -36.23
C ILE A 170 6.04 -10.89 -36.73
N PRO A 171 6.65 -10.45 -37.85
CA PRO A 171 7.94 -10.98 -38.27
C PRO A 171 9.02 -10.67 -37.21
N GLU A 172 9.92 -11.62 -36.96
CA GLU A 172 11.04 -11.46 -36.01
C GLU A 172 11.82 -10.14 -36.24
N ALA A 173 12.15 -9.82 -37.49
CA ALA A 173 12.83 -8.58 -37.86
C ALA A 173 12.02 -7.28 -37.65
N ALA A 174 10.75 -7.39 -37.22
CA ALA A 174 9.86 -6.26 -36.94
C ALA A 174 9.45 -6.21 -35.45
N LEU A 175 9.95 -7.12 -34.62
CA LEU A 175 9.48 -7.29 -33.26
C LEU A 175 9.82 -6.06 -32.39
N ASP A 176 11.04 -5.52 -32.52
CA ASP A 176 11.44 -4.26 -31.88
C ASP A 176 10.47 -3.12 -32.20
N TYR A 177 10.15 -2.93 -33.49
CA TYR A 177 9.20 -1.90 -33.91
C TYR A 177 7.81 -2.11 -33.31
N ALA A 178 7.34 -3.36 -33.25
CA ALA A 178 6.04 -3.69 -32.69
C ALA A 178 6.00 -3.40 -31.18
N THR A 179 7.04 -3.79 -30.44
CA THR A 179 7.15 -3.58 -28.99
C THR A 179 7.25 -2.10 -28.64
N ASP A 180 8.07 -1.32 -29.36
CA ASP A 180 8.16 0.13 -29.16
C ASP A 180 6.85 0.84 -29.47
N LEU A 181 6.20 0.49 -30.58
CA LEU A 181 4.92 1.06 -30.96
C LEU A 181 3.82 0.71 -29.95
N LEU A 182 3.82 -0.53 -29.44
CA LEU A 182 2.90 -0.95 -28.38
C LEU A 182 3.09 -0.09 -27.13
N ASN A 183 4.34 0.03 -26.64
CA ASN A 183 4.65 0.85 -25.47
C ASN A 183 4.19 2.31 -25.66
N TRP A 184 4.60 2.94 -26.76
CA TRP A 184 4.22 4.34 -27.04
C TRP A 184 2.71 4.53 -27.19
N THR A 185 2.02 3.57 -27.80
CA THR A 185 0.57 3.64 -27.98
C THR A 185 -0.12 3.52 -26.64
N THR A 186 0.27 2.56 -25.80
CA THR A 186 -0.31 2.34 -24.48
C THR A 186 -0.11 3.57 -23.58
N SER A 187 1.10 4.14 -23.54
CA SER A 187 1.38 5.34 -22.73
C SER A 187 0.65 6.61 -23.22
N ASN A 188 0.06 6.59 -24.42
CA ASN A 188 -0.69 7.71 -24.99
C ASN A 188 -2.21 7.47 -25.04
N LEU A 189 -2.69 6.39 -24.41
CA LEU A 189 -4.14 6.18 -24.26
C LEU A 189 -4.75 7.31 -23.44
N THR A 190 -5.93 7.77 -23.87
CA THR A 190 -6.73 8.68 -23.04
C THR A 190 -7.28 7.95 -21.82
N ASP A 191 -7.61 8.68 -20.73
CA ASP A 191 -8.19 8.09 -19.51
C ASP A 191 -9.43 7.22 -19.82
N ALA A 192 -10.29 7.67 -20.74
CA ALA A 192 -11.46 6.92 -21.18
C ALA A 192 -11.11 5.62 -21.90
N GLN A 193 -10.09 5.63 -22.76
CA GLN A 193 -9.63 4.42 -23.45
C GLN A 193 -8.93 3.46 -22.50
N PHE A 194 -8.11 3.97 -21.58
CA PHE A 194 -7.39 3.16 -20.61
C PHE A 194 -8.34 2.32 -19.74
N LYS A 195 -9.53 2.86 -19.45
CA LYS A 195 -10.57 2.24 -18.62
C LYS A 195 -11.63 1.45 -19.40
N ASP A 196 -11.54 1.36 -20.72
CA ASP A 196 -12.53 0.61 -21.51
C ASP A 196 -12.30 -0.92 -21.46
N GLU A 197 -13.22 -1.68 -22.06
CA GLU A 197 -13.10 -3.14 -22.19
C GLU A 197 -11.99 -3.57 -23.15
N VAL A 198 -11.67 -2.75 -24.15
CA VAL A 198 -10.61 -3.07 -25.11
C VAL A 198 -9.26 -3.08 -24.41
N SER A 199 -8.99 -2.13 -23.50
CA SER A 199 -7.76 -2.11 -22.71
C SER A 199 -7.64 -3.30 -21.76
N LEU A 200 -8.74 -3.76 -21.18
CA LEU A 200 -8.74 -4.98 -20.38
C LEU A 200 -8.42 -6.21 -21.22
N GLU A 201 -9.00 -6.35 -22.42
CA GLU A 201 -8.70 -7.46 -23.33
C GLU A 201 -7.28 -7.39 -23.90
N THR A 202 -6.78 -6.20 -24.23
CA THR A 202 -5.39 -5.96 -24.63
C THR A 202 -4.43 -6.39 -23.51
N PHE A 203 -4.71 -6.02 -22.27
CA PHE A 203 -3.92 -6.42 -21.10
C PHE A 203 -3.89 -7.94 -20.92
N LYS A 204 -5.05 -8.61 -20.96
CA LYS A 204 -5.15 -10.08 -20.87
C LYS A 204 -4.31 -10.77 -21.95
N SER A 205 -4.41 -10.26 -23.17
CA SER A 205 -3.72 -10.79 -24.32
C SER A 205 -2.21 -10.59 -24.21
N LEU A 206 -1.76 -9.42 -23.74
CA LEU A 206 -0.34 -9.15 -23.48
C LEU A 206 0.20 -10.02 -22.34
N LEU A 207 -0.57 -10.22 -21.27
CA LEU A 207 -0.19 -11.14 -20.18
C LEU A 207 0.01 -12.56 -20.70
N ASN A 208 -0.88 -13.03 -21.58
CA ASN A 208 -0.73 -14.33 -22.22
C ASN A 208 0.52 -14.39 -23.12
N VAL A 209 0.85 -13.33 -23.85
CA VAL A 209 2.10 -13.25 -24.63
C VAL A 209 3.31 -13.33 -23.71
N ALA A 210 3.32 -12.55 -22.63
CA ALA A 210 4.43 -12.52 -21.67
C ALA A 210 4.69 -13.88 -20.99
N LEU A 211 3.64 -14.68 -20.78
CA LEU A 211 3.70 -16.04 -20.24
C LEU A 211 4.12 -17.10 -21.26
N GLN A 212 4.01 -16.84 -22.57
CA GLN A 212 4.33 -17.81 -23.63
C GLN A 212 5.82 -17.86 -24.01
N TYR A 213 6.64 -17.06 -23.34
CA TYR A 213 8.10 -17.04 -23.40
C TYR A 213 8.71 -16.52 -24.72
N ASP A 214 9.25 -15.30 -24.64
CA ASP A 214 10.23 -14.73 -25.57
C ASP A 214 11.31 -14.05 -24.71
N GLU A 215 12.59 -14.36 -24.90
CA GLU A 215 13.66 -13.80 -24.06
C GLU A 215 13.92 -12.33 -24.34
N ASP A 216 13.72 -11.89 -25.59
CA ASP A 216 14.26 -10.62 -26.08
C ASP A 216 13.40 -9.41 -25.66
N HIS A 217 12.06 -9.56 -25.58
CA HIS A 217 11.13 -8.46 -25.28
C HIS A 217 10.31 -8.64 -23.99
N HIS A 218 10.64 -9.65 -23.17
CA HIS A 218 9.89 -9.95 -21.94
C HIS A 218 9.82 -8.74 -21.00
N LEU A 219 10.93 -8.00 -20.86
CA LEU A 219 11.03 -6.89 -19.93
C LEU A 219 10.09 -5.74 -20.32
N GLU A 220 9.99 -5.44 -21.62
CA GLU A 220 9.10 -4.43 -22.18
C GLU A 220 7.64 -4.84 -21.98
N TYR A 221 7.29 -6.11 -22.17
CA TYR A 221 5.94 -6.61 -21.91
C TYR A 221 5.56 -6.46 -20.43
N VAL A 222 6.47 -6.82 -19.51
CA VAL A 222 6.27 -6.61 -18.06
C VAL A 222 6.10 -5.12 -17.75
N ALA A 223 6.92 -4.25 -18.34
CA ALA A 223 6.83 -2.80 -18.13
C ALA A 223 5.46 -2.23 -18.55
N ILE A 224 4.92 -2.69 -19.69
CA ILE A 224 3.60 -2.26 -20.17
C ILE A 224 2.48 -2.80 -19.26
N LEU A 225 2.58 -4.05 -18.78
CA LEU A 225 1.63 -4.60 -17.81
C LEU A 225 1.66 -3.82 -16.49
N VAL A 226 2.86 -3.51 -15.99
CA VAL A 226 3.05 -2.68 -14.79
C VAL A 226 2.42 -1.30 -14.98
N HIS A 227 2.59 -0.68 -16.15
CA HIS A 227 1.96 0.60 -16.46
C HIS A 227 0.42 0.55 -16.37
N TYR A 228 -0.22 -0.51 -16.87
CA TYR A 228 -1.67 -0.72 -16.66
C TYR A 228 -2.05 -0.83 -15.18
N LEU A 229 -1.27 -1.60 -14.43
CA LEU A 229 -1.54 -1.89 -13.03
C LEU A 229 -1.35 -0.68 -12.10
N GLN A 230 -0.71 0.41 -12.55
CA GLN A 230 -0.58 1.64 -11.75
C GLN A 230 -1.92 2.32 -11.46
N ASP A 231 -2.96 2.08 -12.26
CA ASP A 231 -4.29 2.64 -12.05
C ASP A 231 -5.14 1.78 -11.09
N LEU A 232 -5.74 2.43 -10.08
CA LEU A 232 -6.51 1.75 -9.04
C LEU A 232 -7.82 1.14 -9.56
N GLU A 233 -8.49 1.78 -10.51
CA GLU A 233 -9.73 1.24 -11.10
C GLU A 233 -9.41 0.00 -11.94
N PHE A 234 -8.29 0.01 -12.65
CA PHE A 234 -7.77 -1.14 -13.38
C PHE A 234 -7.40 -2.29 -12.43
N GLN A 235 -6.75 -2.01 -11.29
CA GLN A 235 -6.46 -3.02 -10.24
C GLN A 235 -7.73 -3.72 -9.73
N GLN A 236 -8.84 -2.99 -9.59
CA GLN A 236 -10.12 -3.58 -9.19
C GLN A 236 -10.68 -4.53 -10.27
N ARG A 237 -10.52 -4.19 -11.55
CA ARG A 237 -10.99 -5.00 -12.68
C ARG A 237 -10.17 -6.28 -12.87
N ILE A 238 -8.88 -6.26 -12.57
CA ILE A 238 -8.00 -7.43 -12.69
C ILE A 238 -8.05 -8.35 -11.45
N ALA A 239 -8.68 -7.94 -10.35
CA ALA A 239 -8.90 -8.74 -9.13
C ALA A 239 -9.93 -9.87 -9.33
N THR A 240 -9.68 -10.72 -10.32
CA THR A 240 -10.41 -11.96 -10.61
C THR A 240 -9.49 -13.15 -10.39
N PRO A 241 -10.00 -14.33 -9.97
CA PRO A 241 -9.16 -15.47 -9.64
C PRO A 241 -8.18 -15.90 -10.74
N LYS A 242 -8.61 -15.89 -12.00
CA LYS A 242 -7.77 -16.30 -13.14
C LYS A 242 -6.68 -15.28 -13.45
N LEU A 243 -7.05 -14.01 -13.60
CA LEU A 243 -6.07 -12.96 -13.96
C LEU A 243 -5.02 -12.74 -12.88
N LEU A 244 -5.43 -12.79 -11.62
CA LEU A 244 -4.48 -12.64 -10.52
C LEU A 244 -3.55 -13.85 -10.42
N ASP A 245 -4.02 -15.08 -10.67
CA ASP A 245 -3.15 -16.27 -10.75
C ASP A 245 -2.14 -16.17 -11.91
N ASP A 246 -2.57 -15.67 -13.07
CA ASP A 246 -1.70 -15.47 -14.23
C ASP A 246 -0.64 -14.40 -13.96
N LEU A 247 -1.00 -13.28 -13.32
CA LEU A 247 -0.06 -12.23 -12.92
C LEU A 247 0.92 -12.69 -11.84
N VAL A 248 0.45 -13.47 -10.88
CA VAL A 248 1.33 -14.11 -9.89
C VAL A 248 2.28 -15.08 -10.58
N THR A 249 1.81 -15.85 -11.56
CA THR A 249 2.65 -16.77 -12.32
C THR A 249 3.73 -16.00 -13.08
N LEU A 250 3.36 -14.91 -13.75
CA LEU A 250 4.30 -14.00 -14.41
C LEU A 250 5.32 -13.43 -13.41
N MET A 251 4.89 -12.96 -12.23
CA MET A 251 5.80 -12.44 -11.20
C MET A 251 6.81 -13.51 -10.76
N LEU A 252 6.36 -14.74 -10.54
CA LEU A 252 7.23 -15.84 -10.13
C LEU A 252 8.20 -16.26 -11.24
N GLU A 253 7.77 -16.27 -12.50
CA GLU A 253 8.65 -16.52 -13.64
C GLU A 253 9.68 -15.40 -13.81
N PHE A 254 9.25 -14.14 -13.67
CA PHE A 254 10.14 -12.98 -13.76
C PHE A 254 11.21 -13.01 -12.66
N GLU A 255 10.83 -13.37 -11.43
CA GLU A 255 11.75 -13.54 -10.31
C GLU A 255 12.84 -14.58 -10.58
N THR A 256 12.54 -15.67 -11.30
CA THR A 256 13.55 -16.71 -11.61
C THR A 256 14.64 -16.24 -12.56
N ARG A 257 14.48 -15.07 -13.21
CA ARG A 257 15.44 -14.48 -14.14
C ARG A 257 16.44 -13.56 -13.44
N LEU A 258 16.14 -13.14 -12.21
CA LEU A 258 16.98 -12.24 -11.44
C LEU A 258 18.26 -12.95 -10.95
N GLN A 259 19.37 -12.22 -11.00
CA GLN A 259 20.61 -12.62 -10.37
C GLN A 259 20.54 -12.43 -8.85
N PRO A 260 21.38 -13.12 -8.06
CA PRO A 260 21.41 -12.98 -6.61
C PRO A 260 21.58 -11.54 -6.11
N GLU A 261 22.39 -10.72 -6.81
CA GLU A 261 22.60 -9.32 -6.48
C GLU A 261 21.35 -8.47 -6.76
N GLU A 262 20.66 -8.74 -7.87
CA GLU A 262 19.40 -8.08 -8.22
C GLU A 262 18.29 -8.44 -7.22
N ILE A 263 18.24 -9.71 -6.76
CA ILE A 263 17.31 -10.15 -5.71
C ILE A 263 17.50 -9.33 -4.43
N GLU A 264 18.75 -9.11 -4.02
CA GLU A 264 19.04 -8.32 -2.82
C GLU A 264 18.63 -6.86 -3.02
N ALA A 265 18.94 -6.28 -4.19
CA ALA A 265 18.51 -4.93 -4.54
C ALA A 265 16.98 -4.77 -4.56
N VAL A 266 16.21 -5.81 -4.96
CA VAL A 266 14.74 -5.78 -4.87
C VAL A 266 14.27 -5.73 -3.41
N PHE A 267 14.90 -6.50 -2.51
CA PHE A 267 14.58 -6.44 -1.08
C PHE A 267 14.85 -5.05 -0.48
N GLU A 268 15.97 -4.43 -0.85
CA GLU A 268 16.31 -3.06 -0.45
C GLU A 268 15.31 -2.05 -1.00
N GLU A 269 14.90 -2.16 -2.27
CA GLU A 269 13.94 -1.26 -2.89
C GLU A 269 12.54 -1.37 -2.26
N LEU A 270 12.17 -2.57 -1.80
CA LEU A 270 10.90 -2.83 -1.09
C LEU A 270 10.93 -2.45 0.41
N ALA A 271 12.08 -2.05 0.96
CA ALA A 271 12.19 -1.71 2.37
C ALA A 271 11.41 -0.44 2.73
N THR A 272 10.66 -0.49 3.84
CA THR A 272 9.83 0.65 4.32
C THR A 272 10.69 1.83 4.79
N SER A 273 11.87 1.55 5.33
CA SER A 273 12.85 2.55 5.75
C SER A 273 14.03 2.56 4.78
N LYS A 274 14.07 3.59 3.92
CA LYS A 274 15.22 3.88 3.06
C LYS A 274 16.29 4.63 3.87
N ASN A 275 17.55 4.20 3.77
CA ASN A 275 18.67 4.90 4.39
C ASN A 275 18.90 6.25 3.70
N ALA A 276 19.48 7.24 4.39
CA ALA A 276 19.75 8.55 3.80
C ALA A 276 20.67 8.47 2.55
N ASP A 277 21.45 7.38 2.44
CA ASP A 277 22.36 7.08 1.33
C ASP A 277 21.79 6.05 0.34
N SER A 278 20.62 5.45 0.59
CA SER A 278 20.03 4.48 -0.36
C SER A 278 19.47 5.23 -1.56
N THR A 279 20.17 5.12 -2.69
CA THR A 279 19.67 5.52 -4.00
C THR A 279 18.80 4.39 -4.54
N SER A 280 17.70 4.74 -5.21
CA SER A 280 16.91 3.74 -5.94
C SER A 280 17.81 3.02 -6.94
N SER A 281 17.65 1.71 -7.10
CA SER A 281 18.39 0.99 -8.13
C SER A 281 18.14 1.62 -9.51
N ASP A 282 19.19 1.75 -10.32
CA ASP A 282 19.09 2.17 -11.72
C ASP A 282 18.79 0.98 -12.65
N GLU A 283 18.72 -0.24 -12.12
CA GLU A 283 18.47 -1.47 -12.89
C GLU A 283 16.98 -1.67 -13.13
N ALA A 284 16.59 -1.70 -14.41
CA ALA A 284 15.20 -1.81 -14.82
C ALA A 284 14.51 -3.09 -14.29
N GLN A 285 15.23 -4.22 -14.20
CA GLN A 285 14.67 -5.48 -13.70
C GLN A 285 14.28 -5.39 -12.23
N VAL A 286 15.16 -4.80 -11.40
CA VAL A 286 14.95 -4.56 -9.97
C VAL A 286 13.73 -3.67 -9.76
N LEU A 287 13.68 -2.53 -10.45
CA LEU A 287 12.58 -1.57 -10.35
C LEU A 287 11.24 -2.18 -10.78
N LEU A 288 11.23 -2.92 -11.90
CA LEU A 288 10.01 -3.55 -12.40
C LEU A 288 9.53 -4.66 -11.48
N MET A 289 10.43 -5.46 -10.90
CA MET A 289 10.03 -6.52 -9.95
C MET A 289 9.44 -5.92 -8.68
N ALA A 290 10.09 -4.89 -8.11
CA ALA A 290 9.59 -4.19 -6.93
C ALA A 290 8.22 -3.55 -7.19
N GLN A 291 8.04 -2.90 -8.36
CA GLN A 291 6.75 -2.35 -8.77
C GLN A 291 5.69 -3.44 -8.92
N LEU A 292 6.00 -4.56 -9.59
CA LEU A 292 5.06 -5.66 -9.76
C LEU A 292 4.60 -6.24 -8.41
N ILE A 293 5.51 -6.48 -7.48
CA ILE A 293 5.19 -6.91 -6.11
C ILE A 293 4.28 -5.90 -5.41
N GLY A 294 4.61 -4.61 -5.48
CA GLY A 294 3.82 -3.54 -4.88
C GLY A 294 2.40 -3.44 -5.46
N LEU A 295 2.26 -3.59 -6.78
CA LEU A 295 0.98 -3.48 -7.48
C LEU A 295 0.08 -4.71 -7.26
N LEU A 296 0.64 -5.92 -7.21
CA LEU A 296 -0.14 -7.11 -6.83
C LEU A 296 -0.56 -7.06 -5.35
N SER A 297 0.31 -6.57 -4.49
CA SER A 297 -0.01 -6.28 -3.10
C SER A 297 -1.17 -5.27 -2.99
N ALA A 298 -1.13 -4.18 -3.77
CA ALA A 298 -2.19 -3.18 -3.82
C ALA A 298 -3.52 -3.73 -4.36
N ALA A 299 -3.48 -4.56 -5.41
CA ALA A 299 -4.66 -5.22 -5.94
C ALA A 299 -5.36 -6.11 -4.89
N SER A 300 -4.57 -6.77 -4.03
CA SER A 300 -5.10 -7.57 -2.92
C SER A 300 -5.70 -6.76 -1.77
N ALA A 301 -5.43 -5.46 -1.70
CA ALA A 301 -6.00 -4.55 -0.69
C ALA A 301 -7.36 -3.98 -1.11
N THR A 302 -7.86 -4.31 -2.30
CA THR A 302 -9.14 -3.81 -2.82
C THR A 302 -10.34 -4.55 -2.21
N ASP A 303 -11.48 -3.85 -2.08
CA ASP A 303 -12.72 -4.48 -1.60
C ASP A 303 -13.18 -5.64 -2.52
N VAL A 304 -12.88 -5.54 -3.81
CA VAL A 304 -13.19 -6.57 -4.81
C VAL A 304 -12.42 -7.86 -4.53
N PHE A 305 -11.15 -7.77 -4.12
CA PHE A 305 -10.37 -8.94 -3.73
C PHE A 305 -11.00 -9.67 -2.54
N VAL A 306 -11.41 -8.95 -1.49
CA VAL A 306 -12.03 -9.58 -0.31
C VAL A 306 -13.35 -10.30 -0.67
N GLN A 307 -14.07 -9.81 -1.68
CA GLN A 307 -15.32 -10.43 -2.13
C GLN A 307 -15.11 -11.66 -3.02
N ASN A 308 -14.03 -11.67 -3.82
CA ASN A 308 -13.82 -12.68 -4.85
C ASN A 308 -12.89 -13.83 -4.42
N PHE A 309 -12.16 -13.68 -3.32
CA PHE A 309 -11.12 -14.63 -2.91
C PHE A 309 -11.39 -15.22 -1.52
N ASN A 310 -10.95 -16.46 -1.34
CA ASN A 310 -10.92 -17.13 -0.05
C ASN A 310 -9.67 -18.02 0.03
N ILE A 311 -9.46 -18.68 1.17
CA ILE A 311 -8.28 -19.50 1.44
C ILE A 311 -8.09 -20.68 0.47
N ARG A 312 -9.13 -21.07 -0.30
CA ARG A 312 -9.11 -22.14 -1.30
C ARG A 312 -8.98 -21.63 -2.73
N SER A 313 -8.83 -20.32 -2.93
CA SER A 313 -8.60 -19.77 -4.26
C SER A 313 -7.22 -20.24 -4.76
N PRO A 314 -7.07 -20.71 -6.02
CA PRO A 314 -5.81 -21.27 -6.52
C PRO A 314 -4.60 -20.35 -6.36
N VAL A 315 -4.77 -19.04 -6.60
CA VAL A 315 -3.70 -18.06 -6.40
C VAL A 315 -3.26 -17.95 -4.93
N ILE A 316 -4.20 -18.14 -4.00
CA ILE A 316 -3.94 -18.11 -2.55
C ILE A 316 -3.20 -19.39 -2.14
N GLU A 317 -3.61 -20.55 -2.64
CA GLU A 317 -2.87 -21.81 -2.43
C GLU A 317 -1.44 -21.72 -2.96
N ARG A 318 -1.23 -21.04 -4.10
CA ARG A 318 0.10 -20.78 -4.67
C ARG A 318 0.94 -19.85 -3.79
N MET A 319 0.34 -18.77 -3.28
CA MET A 319 1.02 -17.86 -2.33
C MET A 319 1.33 -18.55 -1.00
N GLU A 320 0.42 -19.38 -0.50
CA GLU A 320 0.64 -20.22 0.66
C GLU A 320 1.80 -21.19 0.43
N ALA A 321 1.86 -21.85 -0.72
CA ALA A 321 2.96 -22.75 -1.07
C ALA A 321 4.31 -22.04 -1.06
N LYS A 322 4.36 -20.75 -1.44
CA LYS A 322 5.57 -19.92 -1.30
C LYS A 322 5.94 -19.67 0.15
N LEU A 323 4.98 -19.37 1.02
CA LEU A 323 5.24 -19.22 2.46
C LEU A 323 5.64 -20.54 3.16
N ARG A 324 5.26 -21.69 2.59
CA ARG A 324 5.67 -23.01 3.10
C ARG A 324 7.08 -23.44 2.67
N ALA A 325 7.69 -22.77 1.70
CA ALA A 325 9.06 -23.06 1.29
C ALA A 325 10.07 -22.81 2.44
N PRO A 326 11.24 -23.45 2.42
CA PRO A 326 12.31 -23.17 3.39
C PRO A 326 12.66 -21.67 3.43
N TRP A 327 12.90 -21.10 4.60
CA TRP A 327 13.12 -19.65 4.74
C TRP A 327 14.39 -19.19 4.03
N GLU A 328 15.40 -20.06 3.91
CA GLU A 328 16.64 -19.82 3.17
C GLU A 328 16.39 -19.58 1.68
N SER A 329 15.24 -20.05 1.18
CA SER A 329 14.79 -19.84 -0.20
C SER A 329 13.81 -18.67 -0.34
N ALA A 330 13.64 -17.84 0.70
CA ALA A 330 12.75 -16.69 0.64
C ALA A 330 13.22 -15.69 -0.42
N GLN A 331 12.37 -15.49 -1.42
CA GLN A 331 12.55 -14.53 -2.50
C GLN A 331 11.65 -13.30 -2.32
N PRO A 332 11.85 -12.20 -3.06
CA PRO A 332 11.01 -11.01 -2.96
C PRO A 332 9.50 -11.29 -3.07
N SER A 333 9.08 -12.26 -3.87
CA SER A 333 7.69 -12.73 -3.99
C SER A 333 7.08 -13.21 -2.68
N THR A 334 7.91 -13.62 -1.70
CA THR A 334 7.48 -13.96 -0.34
C THR A 334 6.85 -12.76 0.37
N ILE A 335 7.32 -11.54 0.07
CA ILE A 335 6.70 -10.30 0.58
C ILE A 335 5.28 -10.16 0.02
N CYS A 336 5.11 -10.35 -1.28
CA CYS A 336 3.79 -10.34 -1.92
C CYS A 336 2.87 -11.38 -1.27
N ALA A 337 3.37 -12.59 -1.05
CA ALA A 337 2.62 -13.66 -0.39
C ALA A 337 2.17 -13.27 1.03
N CYS A 338 3.08 -12.70 1.84
CA CYS A 338 2.75 -12.19 3.18
C CYS A 338 1.64 -11.13 3.13
N VAL A 339 1.74 -10.16 2.21
CA VAL A 339 0.77 -9.06 2.11
C VAL A 339 -0.59 -9.56 1.62
N MET A 340 -0.63 -10.37 0.56
CA MET A 340 -1.89 -10.94 0.03
C MET A 340 -2.60 -11.79 1.07
N MET A 341 -1.86 -12.63 1.80
CA MET A 341 -2.41 -13.44 2.89
C MET A 341 -2.88 -12.58 4.07
N GLY A 342 -2.15 -11.52 4.41
CA GLY A 342 -2.54 -10.54 5.42
C GLY A 342 -3.85 -9.82 5.08
N ASN A 343 -4.03 -9.43 3.81
CA ASN A 343 -5.26 -8.81 3.31
C ASN A 343 -6.44 -9.80 3.21
N LEU A 344 -6.17 -11.10 3.18
CA LEU A 344 -7.19 -12.15 3.28
C LEU A 344 -7.59 -12.44 4.73
N ALA A 345 -6.71 -12.18 5.69
CA ALA A 345 -6.89 -12.41 7.13
C ALA A 345 -7.82 -11.36 7.79
N MET A 346 -9.06 -11.29 7.31
CA MET A 346 -10.04 -10.23 7.65
C MET A 346 -11.04 -10.61 8.75
N SER A 347 -11.06 -11.87 9.19
CA SER A 347 -11.93 -12.34 10.28
C SER A 347 -11.19 -13.26 11.25
N ASP A 348 -11.76 -13.42 12.44
CA ASP A 348 -11.19 -14.29 13.46
C ASP A 348 -11.17 -15.75 12.97
N GLU A 349 -12.22 -16.20 12.27
CA GLU A 349 -12.30 -17.56 11.73
C GLU A 349 -11.18 -17.84 10.73
N VAL A 350 -10.95 -16.94 9.77
CA VAL A 350 -9.89 -17.09 8.77
C VAL A 350 -8.51 -17.12 9.44
N CYS A 351 -8.27 -16.22 10.40
CA CYS A 351 -7.02 -16.18 11.15
C CYS A 351 -6.81 -17.47 11.99
N ILE A 352 -7.87 -18.04 12.55
CA ILE A 352 -7.82 -19.30 13.29
C ILE A 352 -7.48 -20.46 12.35
N ASP A 353 -8.10 -20.52 11.17
CA ASP A 353 -7.83 -21.55 10.16
C ASP A 353 -6.38 -21.46 9.64
N MET A 354 -5.87 -20.24 9.41
CA MET A 354 -4.46 -20.01 9.02
C MET A 354 -3.46 -20.53 10.06
N VAL A 355 -3.81 -20.46 11.36
CA VAL A 355 -2.95 -20.99 12.43
C VAL A 355 -3.12 -22.49 12.58
N LYS A 356 -4.36 -22.99 12.70
CA LYS A 356 -4.65 -24.38 13.10
C LYS A 356 -4.66 -25.38 11.97
N ILE A 357 -5.00 -24.95 10.75
CA ILE A 357 -5.14 -25.83 9.59
C ILE A 357 -3.94 -25.64 8.66
N MET A 358 -3.58 -24.40 8.38
CA MET A 358 -2.49 -24.10 7.43
C MET A 358 -1.11 -24.09 8.10
N GLU A 359 -1.05 -24.04 9.44
CA GLU A 359 0.19 -23.94 10.23
C GLU A 359 1.13 -22.80 9.78
N LEU A 360 0.55 -21.73 9.23
CA LEU A 360 1.31 -20.66 8.58
C LEU A 360 2.24 -19.94 9.57
N HIS A 361 1.81 -19.88 10.83
CA HIS A 361 2.54 -19.28 11.93
C HIS A 361 3.94 -19.88 12.12
N ALA A 362 4.13 -21.18 11.93
CA ALA A 362 5.42 -21.84 12.15
C ALA A 362 6.51 -21.30 11.19
N ARG A 363 6.15 -21.09 9.93
CA ARG A 363 7.06 -20.56 8.91
C ARG A 363 7.31 -19.07 9.11
N LEU A 364 6.26 -18.31 9.39
CA LEU A 364 6.38 -16.89 9.70
C LEU A 364 7.29 -16.66 10.91
N ILE A 365 7.13 -17.41 12.01
CA ILE A 365 8.02 -17.33 13.19
C ILE A 365 9.47 -17.62 12.81
N THR A 366 9.71 -18.60 11.93
CA THR A 366 11.07 -18.91 11.45
C THR A 366 11.67 -17.71 10.71
N ILE A 367 10.91 -17.06 9.82
CA ILE A 367 11.34 -15.83 9.12
C ILE A 367 11.66 -14.73 10.13
N LEU A 368 10.79 -14.48 11.10
CA LEU A 368 10.98 -13.45 12.12
C LEU A 368 12.21 -13.72 13.02
N LYS A 369 12.55 -14.99 13.26
CA LYS A 369 13.74 -15.39 14.03
C LYS A 369 15.05 -15.34 13.24
N LYS A 370 15.02 -15.54 11.92
CA LYS A 370 16.24 -15.80 11.12
C LYS A 370 16.57 -14.77 10.04
N SER A 371 15.57 -14.07 9.50
CA SER A 371 15.78 -13.08 8.43
C SER A 371 16.44 -11.81 8.97
N ASP A 372 17.33 -11.23 8.17
CA ASP A 372 17.95 -9.90 8.35
C ASP A 372 17.31 -8.84 7.41
N LYS A 373 16.58 -9.27 6.39
CA LYS A 373 15.91 -8.42 5.41
C LYS A 373 14.73 -7.61 5.99
N PRO A 374 14.82 -6.27 6.11
CA PRO A 374 13.78 -5.47 6.77
C PRO A 374 12.41 -5.54 6.09
N ALA A 375 12.36 -5.51 4.75
CA ALA A 375 11.12 -5.59 3.98
C ALA A 375 10.37 -6.90 4.24
N LEU A 376 11.10 -8.02 4.26
CA LEU A 376 10.54 -9.35 4.53
C LEU A 376 10.05 -9.48 5.97
N LEU A 377 10.86 -9.02 6.94
CA LEU A 377 10.48 -9.01 8.35
C LEU A 377 9.21 -8.18 8.58
N TYR A 378 9.13 -6.99 8.01
CA TYR A 378 7.97 -6.11 8.14
C TYR A 378 6.70 -6.75 7.55
N ALA A 379 6.79 -7.36 6.35
CA ALA A 379 5.66 -8.03 5.73
C ALA A 379 5.21 -9.28 6.51
N ALA A 380 6.15 -10.13 6.95
CA ALA A 380 5.87 -11.30 7.76
C ALA A 380 5.27 -10.93 9.13
N ALA A 381 5.76 -9.86 9.75
CA ALA A 381 5.21 -9.34 10.99
C ALA A 381 3.79 -8.78 10.81
N GLY A 382 3.51 -8.13 9.68
CA GLY A 382 2.18 -7.60 9.35
C GLY A 382 1.10 -8.69 9.35
N ILE A 383 1.32 -9.81 8.64
CA ILE A 383 0.40 -10.95 8.67
C ILE A 383 0.37 -11.62 10.05
N MET A 384 1.52 -11.83 10.69
CA MET A 384 1.56 -12.45 12.02
C MET A 384 0.77 -11.64 13.04
N ARG A 385 0.82 -10.30 12.96
CA ARG A 385 0.01 -9.41 13.80
C ARG A 385 -1.49 -9.68 13.61
N HIS A 386 -1.97 -9.90 12.38
CA HIS A 386 -3.37 -10.29 12.15
C HIS A 386 -3.71 -11.61 12.86
N LEU A 387 -2.80 -12.60 12.82
CA LEU A 387 -2.98 -13.89 13.50
C LEU A 387 -3.03 -13.78 15.03
N THR A 388 -2.48 -12.73 15.65
CA THR A 388 -2.58 -12.48 17.10
C THR A 388 -3.94 -11.93 17.55
N PHE A 389 -4.78 -11.44 16.63
CA PHE A 389 -6.07 -10.83 17.00
C PHE A 389 -7.04 -11.81 17.68
N PRO A 390 -7.29 -13.00 17.12
CA PRO A 390 -8.16 -13.99 17.74
C PRO A 390 -7.59 -14.47 19.07
N GLU A 391 -8.40 -14.45 20.12
CA GLU A 391 -7.99 -14.93 21.44
C GLU A 391 -7.57 -16.41 21.41
N ALA A 392 -8.25 -17.21 20.59
CA ALA A 392 -7.98 -18.64 20.41
C ALA A 392 -6.60 -18.96 19.82
N ASN A 393 -5.92 -17.98 19.21
CA ASN A 393 -4.58 -18.16 18.63
C ASN A 393 -3.47 -17.78 19.61
N ARG A 394 -3.71 -16.86 20.55
CA ARG A 394 -2.64 -16.20 21.32
C ARG A 394 -1.73 -17.17 22.08
N ALA A 395 -2.31 -18.16 22.77
CA ALA A 395 -1.53 -19.15 23.50
C ALA A 395 -0.71 -20.04 22.55
N LEU A 396 -1.34 -20.52 21.47
CA LEU A 396 -0.68 -21.35 20.46
C LEU A 396 0.50 -20.62 19.80
N LEU A 397 0.34 -19.33 19.49
CA LEU A 397 1.40 -18.53 18.89
C LEU A 397 2.55 -18.29 19.85
N ALA A 398 2.26 -18.05 21.14
CA ALA A 398 3.29 -17.92 22.16
C ALA A 398 4.05 -19.23 22.36
N ASP A 399 3.35 -20.36 22.44
CA ASP A 399 3.96 -21.69 22.58
C ASP A 399 4.79 -22.10 21.35
N ALA A 400 4.45 -21.56 20.16
CA ALA A 400 5.22 -21.74 18.94
C ALA A 400 6.50 -20.87 18.88
N GLY A 401 6.75 -20.02 19.88
CA GLY A 401 7.96 -19.21 20.00
C GLY A 401 7.87 -17.82 19.38
N LEU A 402 6.66 -17.24 19.25
CA LEU A 402 6.48 -15.90 18.68
C LEU A 402 7.01 -14.79 19.59
N MET A 403 7.01 -14.97 20.92
CA MET A 403 7.46 -13.93 21.85
C MET A 403 8.97 -13.68 21.71
N GLU A 404 9.73 -14.76 21.61
CA GLU A 404 11.18 -14.79 21.39
C GLU A 404 11.53 -14.18 20.04
N ALA A 405 10.73 -14.47 19.01
CA ALA A 405 10.86 -13.83 17.70
C ALA A 405 10.64 -12.30 17.80
N CYS A 406 9.63 -11.86 18.55
CA CYS A 406 9.39 -10.44 18.78
C CYS A 406 10.55 -9.79 19.56
N CYS A 407 11.08 -10.45 20.59
CA CYS A 407 12.21 -9.95 21.39
C CYS A 407 13.46 -9.72 20.54
N ARG A 408 13.77 -10.63 19.61
CA ARG A 408 14.83 -10.42 18.60
C ARG A 408 14.52 -9.19 17.73
N MET A 409 13.32 -9.11 17.19
CA MET A 409 12.95 -7.99 16.31
C MET A 409 13.04 -6.62 17.00
N LEU A 410 12.85 -6.55 18.31
CA LEU A 410 12.94 -5.29 19.07
C LEU A 410 14.34 -4.69 19.11
N VAL A 411 15.40 -5.48 18.91
CA VAL A 411 16.79 -4.99 18.89
C VAL A 411 17.28 -4.60 17.49
N LEU A 412 16.51 -4.92 16.45
CA LEU A 412 16.85 -4.56 15.08
C LEU A 412 16.78 -3.06 14.83
N ASP A 413 17.52 -2.61 13.82
CA ASP A 413 17.70 -1.20 13.49
C ASP A 413 16.45 -0.51 12.90
N ASP A 414 15.57 -1.26 12.24
CA ASP A 414 14.41 -0.73 11.53
C ASP A 414 13.24 -0.42 12.51
N PRO A 415 12.85 0.86 12.65
CA PRO A 415 11.81 1.25 13.62
C PRO A 415 10.42 0.68 13.28
N SER A 416 10.16 0.39 12.01
CA SER A 416 8.93 -0.22 11.51
C SER A 416 8.80 -1.66 12.01
N VAL A 417 9.90 -2.42 11.89
CA VAL A 417 9.97 -3.82 12.33
C VAL A 417 9.83 -3.92 13.85
N ARG A 418 10.54 -3.07 14.60
CA ARG A 418 10.40 -2.96 16.07
C ARG A 418 8.97 -2.63 16.48
N GLY A 419 8.33 -1.71 15.76
CA GLY A 419 6.95 -1.31 15.98
C GLY A 419 5.95 -2.47 15.86
N GLU A 420 6.07 -3.28 14.81
CA GLU A 420 5.21 -4.46 14.62
C GLU A 420 5.45 -5.51 15.71
N ALA A 421 6.71 -5.77 16.10
CA ALA A 421 7.04 -6.68 17.19
C ALA A 421 6.40 -6.24 18.53
N ALA A 422 6.52 -4.96 18.87
CA ALA A 422 5.90 -4.39 20.07
C ALA A 422 4.37 -4.51 20.06
N ALA A 423 3.74 -4.27 18.91
CA ALA A 423 2.29 -4.41 18.76
C ALA A 423 1.82 -5.87 18.90
N MET A 424 2.58 -6.84 18.38
CA MET A 424 2.31 -8.27 18.54
C MET A 424 2.42 -8.70 20.00
N LEU A 425 3.47 -8.30 20.72
CA LEU A 425 3.64 -8.59 22.16
C LEU A 425 2.45 -8.05 22.97
N CYS A 426 2.07 -6.79 22.74
CA CYS A 426 0.91 -6.17 23.39
C CYS A 426 -0.36 -7.01 23.17
N LYS A 427 -0.57 -7.47 21.94
CA LYS A 427 -1.76 -8.25 21.60
C LYS A 427 -1.73 -9.66 22.19
N LEU A 428 -0.58 -10.32 22.23
CA LEU A 428 -0.39 -11.65 22.80
C LEU A 428 -0.74 -11.72 24.29
N VAL A 429 -0.34 -10.71 25.08
CA VAL A 429 -0.63 -10.68 26.53
C VAL A 429 -2.05 -10.19 26.86
N THR A 430 -2.69 -9.47 25.93
CA THR A 430 -4.00 -8.88 26.17
C THR A 430 -5.02 -9.97 26.48
N GLY A 431 -5.55 -9.98 27.71
CA GLY A 431 -6.61 -10.90 28.09
C GLY A 431 -6.19 -12.36 28.22
N ASN A 432 -4.90 -12.68 28.24
CA ASN A 432 -4.41 -14.06 28.21
C ASN A 432 -3.37 -14.32 29.31
N PHE A 433 -3.78 -14.97 30.40
CA PHE A 433 -2.89 -15.23 31.54
C PHE A 433 -1.73 -16.15 31.21
N HIS A 434 -1.97 -17.22 30.43
CA HIS A 434 -0.93 -18.15 29.98
C HIS A 434 0.25 -17.40 29.35
N ASN A 435 -0.05 -16.45 28.46
CA ASN A 435 0.97 -15.63 27.83
C ASN A 435 1.63 -14.63 28.79
N ILE A 436 0.89 -14.08 29.76
CA ILE A 436 1.45 -13.21 30.80
C ILE A 436 2.45 -14.00 31.66
N GLU A 437 2.12 -15.25 32.02
CA GLU A 437 3.00 -16.16 32.76
C GLU A 437 4.28 -16.42 31.96
N LYS A 438 4.17 -16.79 30.67
CA LYS A 438 5.34 -17.00 29.81
C LYS A 438 6.25 -15.75 29.75
N VAL A 439 5.68 -14.56 29.55
CA VAL A 439 6.46 -13.31 29.52
C VAL A 439 7.25 -13.10 30.82
N MET A 440 6.71 -13.54 31.96
CA MET A 440 7.32 -13.33 33.28
C MET A 440 8.35 -14.37 33.68
N TYR A 441 8.19 -15.61 33.23
CA TYR A 441 9.01 -16.73 33.67
C TYR A 441 9.92 -17.32 32.59
N GLU A 442 9.60 -17.12 31.31
CA GLU A 442 10.41 -17.59 30.20
C GLU A 442 11.44 -16.55 29.79
N THR A 443 12.55 -17.05 29.23
CA THR A 443 13.67 -16.26 28.73
C THR A 443 13.59 -16.12 27.22
N VAL A 444 14.25 -15.11 26.67
CA VAL A 444 14.34 -14.92 25.20
C VAL A 444 14.93 -16.14 24.48
N GLY A 445 15.72 -16.95 25.20
CA GLY A 445 16.10 -18.31 24.81
C GLY A 445 17.35 -18.37 23.91
N PRO A 446 17.96 -19.57 23.74
CA PRO A 446 19.14 -19.77 22.90
C PRO A 446 18.82 -20.04 21.42
N ASP A 447 17.57 -20.34 21.07
CA ASP A 447 17.14 -20.72 19.70
C ASP A 447 17.03 -19.52 18.73
N THR A 448 17.38 -18.31 19.16
CA THR A 448 17.72 -17.21 18.27
C THR A 448 19.12 -17.45 17.69
N GLU A 449 19.26 -18.47 16.84
CA GLU A 449 20.50 -18.79 16.11
C GLU A 449 20.91 -17.72 15.07
N ALA A 450 20.14 -16.64 14.94
CA ALA A 450 20.61 -15.43 14.28
C ALA A 450 21.54 -14.71 15.27
N ALA A 451 22.82 -14.67 14.94
CA ALA A 451 23.89 -14.03 15.70
C ALA A 451 23.57 -12.57 16.09
N ASP A 452 22.88 -12.39 17.21
CA ASP A 452 22.88 -11.12 17.95
C ASP A 452 23.61 -11.37 19.27
N GLU A 453 24.86 -10.93 19.34
CA GLU A 453 25.67 -10.93 20.56
C GLU A 453 25.06 -10.04 21.67
N ASP A 454 24.01 -9.27 21.35
CA ASP A 454 23.47 -8.18 22.16
C ASP A 454 22.36 -8.58 23.16
N VAL A 455 21.75 -9.78 23.06
CA VAL A 455 20.72 -10.23 24.03
C VAL A 455 21.14 -11.53 24.72
N PRO A 456 21.51 -11.49 26.02
CA PRO A 456 21.82 -12.70 26.77
C PRO A 456 20.62 -13.67 26.79
N ALA A 457 20.86 -14.94 26.45
CA ALA A 457 19.81 -15.97 26.33
C ALA A 457 19.04 -16.23 27.64
N ASP A 458 19.60 -15.83 28.78
CA ASP A 458 19.02 -15.90 30.12
C ASP A 458 18.16 -14.67 30.48
N THR A 459 18.05 -13.68 29.59
CA THR A 459 17.21 -12.50 29.79
C THR A 459 15.74 -12.90 29.81
N VAL A 460 15.04 -12.58 30.90
CA VAL A 460 13.59 -12.77 31.03
C VAL A 460 12.87 -11.84 30.04
N ILE A 461 11.87 -12.37 29.33
CA ILE A 461 11.13 -11.64 28.28
C ILE A 461 10.57 -10.30 28.81
N PHE A 462 10.00 -10.30 30.02
CA PHE A 462 9.47 -9.08 30.63
C PHE A 462 10.53 -8.01 30.89
N SER A 463 11.71 -8.40 31.38
CA SER A 463 12.83 -7.46 31.57
C SER A 463 13.26 -6.84 30.25
N HIS A 464 13.34 -7.66 29.18
CA HIS A 464 13.62 -7.18 27.83
C HIS A 464 12.57 -6.19 27.32
N ILE A 465 11.27 -6.45 27.57
CA ILE A 465 10.18 -5.52 27.21
C ILE A 465 10.36 -4.17 27.89
N VAL A 466 10.69 -4.15 29.19
CA VAL A 466 10.89 -2.89 29.94
C VAL A 466 12.11 -2.13 29.40
N GLU A 467 13.22 -2.83 29.15
CA GLU A 467 14.42 -2.23 28.58
C GLU A 467 14.16 -1.64 27.19
N GLN A 468 13.54 -2.42 26.29
CA GLN A 468 13.26 -1.99 24.92
C GLN A 468 12.19 -0.89 24.83
N ALA A 469 11.30 -0.79 25.83
CA ALA A 469 10.36 0.33 25.91
C ALA A 469 11.06 1.67 26.18
N LEU A 470 12.26 1.63 26.78
CA LEU A 470 13.09 2.80 27.08
C LEU A 470 14.19 3.02 26.05
N ALA A 471 14.46 2.03 25.19
CA ALA A 471 15.48 2.11 24.17
C ALA A 471 15.14 3.17 23.10
N PRO A 472 16.11 3.96 22.63
CA PRO A 472 15.88 4.96 21.60
C PRO A 472 15.45 4.28 20.29
N SER A 473 14.57 4.94 19.53
CA SER A 473 14.12 4.51 18.21
C SER A 473 14.39 5.59 17.17
N LYS A 474 14.81 5.18 15.97
CA LYS A 474 14.84 6.05 14.79
C LYS A 474 13.41 6.56 14.48
N PRO A 475 13.27 7.71 13.80
CA PRO A 475 11.96 8.21 13.38
C PRO A 475 11.22 7.20 12.49
N LEU A 476 9.92 7.05 12.72
CA LEU A 476 9.07 6.21 11.87
C LEU A 476 8.87 6.86 10.49
N PRO A 477 8.82 6.06 9.40
CA PRO A 477 8.50 6.57 8.05
C PRO A 477 7.12 7.21 7.95
N SER A 478 6.14 6.77 8.76
CA SER A 478 4.78 7.30 8.78
C SER A 478 4.20 7.29 10.20
N THR A 479 3.34 8.28 10.50
CA THR A 479 2.59 8.38 11.76
C THR A 479 1.51 7.31 11.92
N THR A 480 1.16 6.59 10.85
CA THR A 480 0.23 5.45 10.88
C THR A 480 0.87 4.18 11.43
N MET A 481 2.21 4.13 11.48
CA MET A 481 2.98 2.96 11.90
C MET A 481 3.06 2.85 13.43
N LYS A 482 3.37 1.65 13.91
CA LYS A 482 3.41 1.36 15.34
C LYS A 482 4.68 1.89 15.97
N ASN A 483 4.54 2.67 17.04
CA ASN A 483 5.68 3.16 17.78
C ASN A 483 6.07 2.13 18.86
N PRO A 484 7.30 1.59 18.84
CA PRO A 484 7.70 0.51 19.74
C PRO A 484 7.60 0.93 21.21
N MET A 485 8.04 2.13 21.57
CA MET A 485 7.97 2.62 22.97
C MET A 485 6.52 2.71 23.47
N ILE A 486 5.61 3.19 22.61
CA ILE A 486 4.18 3.28 22.95
C ILE A 486 3.57 1.88 23.11
N GLU A 487 3.78 0.98 22.15
CA GLU A 487 3.15 -0.35 22.19
C GLU A 487 3.73 -1.25 23.30
N LEU A 488 5.03 -1.14 23.62
CA LEU A 488 5.63 -1.84 24.76
C LEU A 488 5.13 -1.28 26.10
N GLY A 489 5.00 0.04 26.24
CA GLY A 489 4.33 0.63 27.40
C GLY A 489 2.90 0.09 27.57
N ARG A 490 2.14 0.00 26.47
CA ARG A 490 0.78 -0.57 26.48
C ARG A 490 0.76 -2.06 26.79
N THR A 491 1.79 -2.81 26.41
CA THR A 491 1.98 -4.23 26.78
C THR A 491 2.00 -4.37 28.30
N ILE A 492 2.79 -3.54 29.00
CA ILE A 492 2.87 -3.52 30.46
C ILE A 492 1.50 -3.17 31.07
N VAL A 493 0.81 -2.15 30.53
CA VAL A 493 -0.54 -1.79 30.99
C VAL A 493 -1.55 -2.93 30.80
N ALA A 494 -1.46 -3.67 29.68
CA ALA A 494 -2.34 -4.79 29.40
C ALA A 494 -2.16 -5.93 30.42
N MET A 495 -0.91 -6.22 30.81
CA MET A 495 -0.59 -7.18 31.86
C MET A 495 -1.14 -6.71 33.22
N LEU A 496 -0.83 -5.48 33.64
CA LEU A 496 -1.34 -4.90 34.90
C LEU A 496 -2.87 -4.90 34.96
N ARG A 497 -3.54 -4.62 33.84
CA ARG A 497 -5.00 -4.63 33.74
C ARG A 497 -5.58 -6.04 33.94
N TYR A 498 -4.88 -7.06 33.47
CA TYR A 498 -5.31 -8.44 33.68
C TYR A 498 -5.15 -8.85 35.15
N LEU A 499 -3.97 -8.58 35.72
CA LEU A 499 -3.62 -8.95 37.09
C LEU A 499 -4.48 -8.20 38.14
N GLY A 500 -4.92 -6.98 37.82
CA GLY A 500 -5.82 -6.19 38.68
C GLY A 500 -7.29 -6.61 38.66
N ARG A 501 -7.68 -7.69 37.97
CA ARG A 501 -9.08 -8.14 37.90
C ARG A 501 -9.54 -8.81 39.21
N PRO A 502 -10.75 -8.52 39.69
CA PRO A 502 -11.33 -9.26 40.82
C PRO A 502 -11.64 -10.70 40.40
N ASN A 503 -11.23 -11.69 41.21
CA ASN A 503 -11.38 -13.13 40.97
C ASN A 503 -10.50 -13.71 39.84
N ALA A 504 -9.27 -13.24 39.71
CA ALA A 504 -8.31 -13.78 38.74
C ALA A 504 -7.78 -15.18 39.17
N GLU A 505 -7.07 -15.87 38.27
CA GLU A 505 -6.47 -17.19 38.50
C GLU A 505 -5.56 -17.23 39.75
N LYS A 506 -5.32 -18.42 40.32
CA LYS A 506 -4.61 -18.59 41.60
C LYS A 506 -3.18 -18.03 41.61
N ASP A 507 -2.51 -17.98 40.46
CA ASP A 507 -1.09 -17.61 40.35
C ASP A 507 -0.87 -16.11 40.05
N VAL A 508 -1.96 -15.33 39.96
CA VAL A 508 -1.92 -13.90 39.62
C VAL A 508 -1.18 -13.07 40.67
N GLU A 509 -1.31 -13.42 41.95
CA GLU A 509 -0.60 -12.73 43.05
C GLU A 509 0.92 -12.90 42.93
N ALA A 510 1.39 -14.10 42.57
CA ALA A 510 2.81 -14.38 42.41
C ALA A 510 3.42 -13.57 41.25
N VAL A 511 2.71 -13.53 40.12
CA VAL A 511 3.10 -12.72 38.95
C VAL A 511 3.10 -11.23 39.27
N GLN A 512 2.10 -10.75 40.00
CA GLN A 512 2.00 -9.34 40.40
C GLN A 512 3.19 -8.91 41.27
N ILE A 513 3.62 -9.76 42.21
CA ILE A 513 4.80 -9.50 43.04
C ILE A 513 6.06 -9.40 42.18
N GLN A 514 6.23 -10.29 41.20
CA GLN A 514 7.41 -10.32 40.35
C GLN A 514 7.52 -9.12 39.40
N ILE A 515 6.40 -8.66 38.82
CA ILE A 515 6.39 -7.45 37.98
C ILE A 515 6.96 -6.24 38.73
N LEU A 516 6.67 -6.14 40.02
CA LEU A 516 7.14 -5.04 40.87
C LEU A 516 8.64 -5.12 41.20
N GLN A 517 9.28 -6.27 40.99
CA GLN A 517 10.73 -6.43 41.18
C GLN A 517 11.55 -5.94 39.97
N VAL A 518 10.91 -5.70 38.82
CA VAL A 518 11.64 -5.25 37.63
C VAL A 518 11.97 -3.76 37.72
N PRO A 519 13.26 -3.38 37.58
CA PRO A 519 13.68 -1.98 37.67
C PRO A 519 12.99 -1.10 36.61
N GLN A 520 12.75 0.17 36.96
CA GLN A 520 12.19 1.19 36.06
C GLN A 520 10.80 0.85 35.48
N ILE A 521 10.05 -0.10 36.06
CA ILE A 521 8.73 -0.52 35.56
C ILE A 521 7.72 0.64 35.39
N ALA A 522 7.83 1.69 36.21
CA ALA A 522 6.97 2.87 36.13
C ALA A 522 7.29 3.77 34.92
N ARG A 523 8.53 3.76 34.43
CA ARG A 523 9.05 4.71 33.44
C ARG A 523 8.42 4.55 32.05
N PRO A 524 8.32 3.33 31.47
CA PRO A 524 7.58 3.13 30.21
C PRO A 524 6.12 3.59 30.29
N ILE A 525 5.47 3.35 31.43
CA ILE A 525 4.07 3.72 31.64
C ILE A 525 3.94 5.26 31.78
N ALA A 526 4.89 5.91 32.47
CA ALA A 526 4.95 7.37 32.57
C ALA A 526 5.17 8.06 31.21
N GLN A 527 5.96 7.46 30.31
CA GLN A 527 6.12 7.96 28.94
C GLN A 527 4.80 7.94 28.14
N LEU A 528 3.89 7.01 28.42
CA LEU A 528 2.55 7.02 27.83
C LEU A 528 1.75 8.23 28.29
N VAL A 529 1.81 8.60 29.57
CA VAL A 529 1.09 9.77 30.13
C VAL A 529 1.48 11.07 29.43
N ARG A 530 2.69 11.12 28.86
CA ARG A 530 3.22 12.29 28.15
C ARG A 530 2.75 12.44 26.72
N GLN A 531 2.04 11.45 26.19
CA GLN A 531 1.61 11.47 24.80
C GLN A 531 0.54 12.56 24.59
N ARG A 532 0.94 13.64 23.93
CA ARG A 532 0.05 14.75 23.56
C ARG A 532 -0.82 14.40 22.35
N PHE A 533 -0.23 13.75 21.36
CA PHE A 533 -0.86 13.42 20.08
C PHE A 533 -1.56 12.05 20.07
N TYR A 534 -1.30 11.19 21.06
CA TYR A 534 -1.92 9.87 21.20
C TYR A 534 -2.75 9.82 22.50
N PRO A 535 -3.95 10.42 22.51
CA PRO A 535 -4.77 10.53 23.72
C PRO A 535 -5.20 9.18 24.30
N GLU A 536 -5.39 8.17 23.45
CA GLU A 536 -5.71 6.81 23.92
C GLU A 536 -4.54 6.18 24.69
N ALA A 537 -3.32 6.29 24.15
CA ALA A 537 -2.11 5.82 24.83
C ALA A 537 -1.90 6.54 26.16
N ARG A 538 -2.14 7.85 26.22
CA ARG A 538 -2.09 8.62 27.46
C ARG A 538 -3.11 8.13 28.48
N SER A 539 -4.36 7.93 28.06
CA SER A 539 -5.42 7.41 28.93
C SER A 539 -5.08 6.04 29.51
N GLU A 540 -4.51 5.17 28.67
CA GLU A 540 -4.00 3.87 29.09
C GLU A 540 -2.81 3.98 30.06
N GLY A 541 -1.90 4.94 29.84
CA GLY A 541 -0.80 5.25 30.76
C GLY A 541 -1.27 5.68 32.14
N LEU A 542 -2.25 6.60 32.22
CA LEU A 542 -2.85 7.04 33.48
C LEU A 542 -3.50 5.87 34.24
N LEU A 543 -4.21 5.00 33.51
CA LEU A 543 -4.76 3.77 34.07
C LEU A 543 -3.65 2.83 34.57
N GLY A 544 -2.59 2.64 33.78
CA GLY A 544 -1.44 1.80 34.12
C GLY A 544 -0.76 2.22 35.41
N LEU A 545 -0.43 3.52 35.54
CA LEU A 545 0.11 4.06 36.78
C LEU A 545 -0.88 3.89 37.94
N GLY A 546 -2.19 4.09 37.69
CA GLY A 546 -3.23 3.91 38.71
C GLY A 546 -3.34 2.46 39.22
N LEU A 547 -3.13 1.47 38.34
CA LEU A 547 -3.08 0.04 38.69
C LEU A 547 -1.81 -0.29 39.47
N LEU A 548 -0.66 0.23 39.04
CA LEU A 548 0.62 0.05 39.72
C LEU A 548 0.59 0.66 41.14
N ALA A 549 -0.03 1.84 41.28
CA ALA A 549 -0.20 2.56 42.54
C ALA A 549 -1.11 1.87 43.57
N GLN A 550 -1.77 0.75 43.23
CA GLN A 550 -2.60 0.00 44.19
C GLN A 550 -1.75 -0.72 45.25
N THR A 551 -0.48 -1.01 44.93
CA THR A 551 0.49 -1.63 45.84
C THR A 551 1.45 -0.59 46.42
N LEU A 552 2.11 -0.92 47.54
CA LEU A 552 3.04 0.00 48.18
C LEU A 552 4.30 0.19 47.33
N GLU A 553 4.85 -0.92 46.84
CA GLU A 553 6.04 -1.00 46.00
C GLU A 553 5.82 -0.29 44.67
N GLY A 554 4.67 -0.52 44.03
CA GLY A 554 4.31 0.16 42.79
C GLY A 554 4.09 1.66 42.99
N ALA A 555 3.49 2.09 44.10
CA ALA A 555 3.37 3.50 44.43
C ALA A 555 4.75 4.15 44.70
N ALA A 556 5.69 3.43 45.30
CA ALA A 556 7.07 3.90 45.48
C ALA A 556 7.80 4.06 44.14
N ALA A 557 7.68 3.10 43.23
CA ALA A 557 8.27 3.19 41.89
C ALA A 557 7.76 4.41 41.10
N ILE A 558 6.47 4.75 41.23
CA ILE A 558 5.90 5.96 40.62
C ILE A 558 6.45 7.23 41.28
N ALA A 559 6.61 7.20 42.60
CA ALA A 559 7.15 8.32 43.34
C ALA A 559 8.58 8.67 42.90
N ASP A 560 9.42 7.64 42.71
CA ASP A 560 10.78 7.83 42.22
C ASP A 560 10.80 8.36 40.78
N GLU A 561 9.93 7.88 39.90
CA GLU A 561 9.79 8.45 38.56
C GLU A 561 9.33 9.92 38.59
N ILE A 562 8.45 10.31 39.51
CA ILE A 562 8.04 11.73 39.70
C ILE A 562 9.22 12.60 40.18
N LYS A 563 10.15 12.05 40.97
CA LYS A 563 11.34 12.79 41.40
C LYS A 563 12.29 13.04 40.24
N GLU A 564 12.54 12.01 39.44
CA GLU A 564 13.34 12.10 38.22
C GLU A 564 12.67 13.02 37.20
N ASP A 565 11.33 13.05 37.22
CA ASP A 565 10.53 13.78 36.27
C ASP A 565 9.39 14.60 36.89
N SER A 566 9.74 15.80 37.36
CA SER A 566 8.76 16.69 37.98
C SER A 566 7.60 17.09 37.04
N GLY A 567 7.81 17.03 35.73
CA GLY A 567 6.79 17.35 34.73
C GLY A 567 5.66 16.32 34.67
N LEU A 568 5.92 15.07 35.06
CA LEU A 568 4.92 14.00 35.10
C LEU A 568 3.78 14.33 36.08
N LEU A 569 4.12 14.79 37.28
CA LEU A 569 3.13 15.12 38.31
C LEU A 569 2.24 16.29 37.88
N GLU A 570 2.79 17.29 37.21
CA GLU A 570 2.03 18.44 36.72
C GLU A 570 1.02 18.03 35.64
N ILE A 571 1.40 17.13 34.72
CA ILE A 571 0.47 16.57 33.71
C ILE A 571 -0.67 15.79 34.38
N ILE A 572 -0.35 14.96 35.39
CA ILE A 572 -1.36 14.20 36.13
C ILE A 572 -2.35 15.15 36.83
N LYS A 573 -1.85 16.22 37.48
CA LYS A 573 -2.68 17.24 38.13
C LYS A 573 -3.52 18.02 37.13
N GLU A 574 -2.98 18.34 35.96
CA GLU A 574 -3.73 19.04 34.89
C GLU A 574 -4.97 18.24 34.49
N HIS A 575 -4.82 16.94 34.25
CA HIS A 575 -5.95 16.06 33.92
C HIS A 575 -6.91 15.85 35.09
N ALA A 576 -6.40 15.77 36.32
CA ALA A 576 -7.24 15.66 37.52
C ALA A 576 -8.06 16.93 37.81
N ASN A 577 -7.57 18.12 37.40
CA ASN A 577 -8.21 19.41 37.64
C ASN A 577 -8.98 19.96 36.42
N ALA A 578 -9.11 19.19 35.33
CA ALA A 578 -9.82 19.63 34.14
C ALA A 578 -11.30 19.97 34.44
N THR A 579 -11.72 21.21 34.17
CA THR A 579 -13.09 21.69 34.36
C THR A 579 -13.99 21.39 33.15
N GLU A 580 -15.32 21.38 33.33
CA GLU A 580 -16.31 21.12 32.26
C GLU A 580 -16.11 22.00 31.00
N GLU A 581 -15.64 23.24 31.15
CA GLU A 581 -15.33 24.16 30.04
C GLU A 581 -14.03 23.81 29.29
N GLY A 582 -13.04 23.21 29.95
CA GLY A 582 -11.79 22.74 29.34
C GLY A 582 -11.91 21.37 28.67
N LEU A 583 -12.79 20.52 29.19
CA LEU A 583 -13.15 19.21 28.60
C LEU A 583 -13.90 19.36 27.26
N ALA A 584 -14.51 20.52 27.00
CA ALA A 584 -15.28 20.81 25.79
C ALA A 584 -14.42 21.04 24.52
N GLN A 585 -13.11 21.29 24.67
CA GLN A 585 -12.17 21.49 23.55
C GLN A 585 -11.47 20.18 23.10
N GLN A 586 -11.66 19.09 23.83
CA GLN A 586 -11.15 17.75 23.51
C GLN A 586 -12.32 16.78 23.25
N ASN A 587 -12.03 15.58 22.74
CA ASN A 587 -13.07 14.58 22.52
C ASN A 587 -13.70 14.18 23.88
N PRO A 588 -15.02 14.38 24.11
CA PRO A 588 -15.59 14.39 25.46
C PRO A 588 -15.43 13.07 26.22
N SER A 589 -15.43 11.94 25.50
CA SER A 589 -15.30 10.60 26.09
C SER A 589 -13.89 10.28 26.59
N THR A 590 -12.85 10.74 25.90
CA THR A 590 -11.45 10.53 26.30
C THR A 590 -11.04 11.49 27.41
N ALA A 591 -11.49 12.74 27.34
CA ALA A 591 -11.20 13.74 28.35
C ALA A 591 -11.82 13.38 29.72
N SER A 592 -13.05 12.83 29.71
CA SER A 592 -13.70 12.29 30.91
C SER A 592 -12.97 11.07 31.49
N ARG A 593 -12.42 10.19 30.64
CA ARG A 593 -11.63 9.03 31.08
C ARG A 593 -10.29 9.43 31.68
N ASP A 594 -9.58 10.36 31.05
CA ASP A 594 -8.29 10.87 31.55
C ASP A 594 -8.46 11.49 32.93
N HIS A 595 -9.50 12.31 33.12
CA HIS A 595 -9.86 12.87 34.41
C HIS A 595 -10.11 11.79 35.48
N GLN A 596 -10.96 10.80 35.17
CA GLN A 596 -11.27 9.72 36.10
C GLN A 596 -10.03 8.90 36.47
N ASN A 597 -9.20 8.54 35.48
CA ASN A 597 -7.98 7.76 35.71
C ASN A 597 -6.97 8.55 36.55
N ALA A 598 -6.81 9.85 36.30
CA ALA A 598 -5.93 10.73 37.07
C ALA A 598 -6.37 10.86 38.53
N ILE A 599 -7.68 10.97 38.81
CA ILE A 599 -8.21 11.00 40.18
C ILE A 599 -7.92 9.69 40.91
N VAL A 600 -8.19 8.54 40.28
CA VAL A 600 -7.96 7.23 40.89
C VAL A 600 -6.48 7.02 41.21
N LEU A 601 -5.59 7.43 40.30
CA LEU A 601 -4.14 7.39 40.52
C LEU A 601 -3.73 8.25 41.74
N LEU A 602 -4.15 9.51 41.79
CA LEU A 602 -3.81 10.41 42.89
C LEU A 602 -4.33 9.90 44.24
N GLN A 603 -5.55 9.33 44.26
CA GLN A 603 -6.12 8.73 45.46
C GLN A 603 -5.33 7.51 45.91
N ALA A 604 -4.91 6.64 44.98
CA ALA A 604 -4.09 5.47 45.29
C ALA A 604 -2.72 5.86 45.86
N LEU A 605 -2.05 6.85 45.26
CA LEU A 605 -0.80 7.40 45.77
C LEU A 605 -0.96 8.01 47.17
N GLN A 606 -2.04 8.78 47.40
CA GLN A 606 -2.31 9.38 48.71
C GLN A 606 -2.58 8.33 49.78
N ASN A 607 -3.34 7.28 49.46
CA ASN A 607 -3.64 6.19 50.38
C ASN A 607 -2.36 5.45 50.79
N ASN A 608 -1.47 5.16 49.85
CA ASN A 608 -0.22 4.48 50.14
C ASN A 608 0.80 5.38 50.86
N ALA A 609 0.89 6.67 50.51
CA ALA A 609 1.69 7.63 51.27
C ALA A 609 1.22 7.73 52.75
N SER A 610 -0.10 7.72 52.98
CA SER A 610 -0.68 7.74 54.33
C SER A 610 -0.36 6.46 55.11
N ARG A 611 -0.34 5.30 54.44
CA ARG A 611 0.02 4.01 55.07
C ARG A 611 1.48 3.98 55.53
N VAL A 612 2.40 4.57 54.75
CA VAL A 612 3.81 4.70 55.15
C VAL A 612 3.95 5.58 56.39
N GLN A 613 3.27 6.73 56.44
CA GLN A 613 3.28 7.62 57.60
C GLN A 613 2.70 6.97 58.87
N VAL A 614 1.63 6.18 58.75
CA VAL A 614 1.01 5.47 59.89
C VAL A 614 1.92 4.34 60.42
N ASN A 615 2.57 3.59 59.52
CA ASN A 615 3.49 2.52 59.91
C ASN A 615 4.77 3.07 60.57
N TYR A 616 5.22 4.27 60.18
CA TYR A 616 6.33 4.97 60.84
C TYR A 616 5.98 5.35 62.29
N VAL A 617 4.82 5.95 62.52
CA VAL A 617 4.34 6.33 63.87
C VAL A 617 4.14 5.09 64.76
N ALA A 618 3.79 3.94 64.18
CA ALA A 618 3.56 2.69 64.90
C ALA A 618 4.82 1.87 65.24
N THR A 619 5.95 2.07 64.55
CA THR A 619 7.15 1.20 64.66
C THR A 619 8.36 1.84 65.32
N ASN A 620 8.17 2.83 66.21
CA ASN A 620 9.20 3.37 67.10
C ASN A 620 9.78 2.29 68.06
N GLY A 621 10.62 1.40 67.51
CA GLY A 621 11.37 0.38 68.23
C GLY A 621 11.33 -1.01 67.58
N SER A 622 11.86 -1.20 66.37
CA SER A 622 12.62 -2.41 65.99
C SER A 622 13.19 -2.35 64.57
N ASN A 623 14.49 -2.64 64.48
CA ASN A 623 15.34 -2.63 63.28
C ASN A 623 14.73 -3.36 62.08
N SER A 624 14.47 -2.60 61.02
CA SER A 624 14.39 -3.09 59.64
C SER A 624 14.73 -1.91 58.72
N ASP A 625 15.97 -1.41 58.83
CA ASP A 625 16.28 0.01 58.54
C ASP A 625 16.70 0.29 57.10
N GLY A 626 16.98 -0.71 56.25
CA GLY A 626 17.35 -0.44 54.85
C GLY A 626 16.16 -0.13 53.94
N TYR A 627 15.10 -0.95 53.99
CA TYR A 627 13.97 -0.88 53.06
C TYR A 627 12.96 0.23 53.43
N LYS A 628 12.90 0.64 54.71
CA LYS A 628 12.00 1.68 55.20
C LYS A 628 12.49 3.09 54.86
N GLU A 629 13.80 3.36 55.00
CA GLU A 629 14.38 4.69 54.68
C GLU A 629 14.24 5.03 53.18
N GLU A 630 14.37 4.03 52.30
CA GLU A 630 14.26 4.18 50.85
C GLU A 630 12.81 4.52 50.43
N LEU A 631 11.82 3.79 50.97
CA LEU A 631 10.39 4.07 50.77
C LEU A 631 10.00 5.46 51.32
N GLU A 632 10.52 5.86 52.48
CA GLU A 632 10.27 7.20 53.06
C GLU A 632 10.84 8.32 52.19
N SER A 633 12.05 8.12 51.64
CA SER A 633 12.63 9.04 50.66
C SER A 633 11.72 9.18 49.43
N SER A 634 11.18 8.07 48.90
CA SER A 634 10.21 8.04 47.78
C SER A 634 8.94 8.84 48.07
N PHE A 635 8.33 8.67 49.25
CA PHE A 635 7.06 9.34 49.58
C PHE A 635 7.19 10.73 50.21
N GLY A 636 8.36 11.13 50.72
CA GLY A 636 8.57 12.42 51.40
C GLY A 636 8.22 13.64 50.54
N LEU A 637 8.58 13.61 49.25
CA LEU A 637 8.25 14.65 48.26
C LEU A 637 6.77 14.62 47.84
N LEU A 638 6.14 13.44 47.78
CA LEU A 638 4.70 13.32 47.47
C LEU A 638 3.83 13.91 48.58
N SER A 639 4.17 13.66 49.84
CA SER A 639 3.45 14.22 50.99
C SER A 639 3.55 15.75 51.08
N SER A 640 4.71 16.34 50.76
CA SER A 640 4.85 17.82 50.74
C SER A 640 4.12 18.47 49.56
N THR A 641 3.97 17.76 48.44
CA THR A 641 3.44 18.31 47.17
C THR A 641 1.94 18.09 47.01
N LEU A 642 1.39 16.99 47.54
CA LEU A 642 -0.05 16.72 47.58
C LEU A 642 -0.76 17.43 48.75
N GLY A 643 0.00 17.94 49.73
CA GLY A 643 -0.51 18.45 51.02
C GLY A 643 -1.35 19.74 51.01
N SER A 644 -1.52 20.42 49.87
CA SER A 644 -2.18 21.75 49.85
C SER A 644 -3.35 21.90 48.87
N SER A 645 -3.53 20.99 47.90
CA SER A 645 -4.50 21.15 46.81
C SER A 645 -5.70 20.19 46.89
N THR A 646 -5.54 19.04 47.55
CA THR A 646 -6.55 17.95 47.56
C THR A 646 -7.64 18.12 48.63
N LEU A 647 -7.49 19.07 49.56
CA LEU A 647 -8.46 19.34 50.62
C LEU A 647 -9.80 19.90 50.12
N ARG A 648 -9.93 20.26 48.83
CA ARG A 648 -11.22 20.68 48.22
C ARG A 648 -12.00 19.57 47.54
N LEU A 649 -11.40 18.41 47.24
CA LEU A 649 -12.11 17.31 46.55
C LEU A 649 -12.92 16.43 47.52
N HIS A 650 -12.65 16.53 48.83
CA HIS A 650 -13.28 15.67 49.83
C HIS A 650 -14.76 16.02 50.14
N SER A 651 -15.25 17.21 49.77
CA SER A 651 -16.62 17.65 50.06
C SER A 651 -17.67 17.20 49.05
N ASP A 652 -17.28 17.01 47.78
CA ASP A 652 -18.26 16.83 46.70
C ASP A 652 -18.50 15.35 46.33
N LEU A 653 -17.67 14.44 46.82
CA LEU A 653 -17.68 13.01 46.46
C LEU A 653 -18.49 12.09 47.39
N ARG A 654 -19.05 12.60 48.51
CA ARG A 654 -19.91 11.78 49.40
C ARG A 654 -21.27 11.40 48.79
N SER A 655 -21.62 11.89 47.59
CA SER A 655 -22.87 11.55 46.90
C SER A 655 -22.75 10.42 45.87
N ILE A 656 -21.54 9.96 45.51
CA ILE A 656 -21.33 9.05 44.36
C ILE A 656 -20.96 7.62 44.79
N THR A 657 -20.62 7.37 46.06
CA THR A 657 -20.11 6.06 46.53
C THR A 657 -21.13 4.93 46.71
N THR A 658 -22.33 5.02 46.14
CA THR A 658 -23.35 3.95 46.34
C THR A 658 -24.14 3.61 45.09
N THR A 659 -23.47 3.26 43.99
CA THR A 659 -23.99 2.35 42.94
C THR A 659 -22.94 2.24 41.84
N HIS A 660 -22.67 1.02 41.36
CA HIS A 660 -21.85 0.62 40.19
C HIS A 660 -20.61 -0.19 40.54
N THR A 661 -20.84 -1.39 41.08
CA THR A 661 -19.83 -2.48 41.17
C THR A 661 -20.20 -3.71 40.34
N THR A 662 -21.18 -3.63 39.43
CA THR A 662 -21.63 -4.81 38.66
C THR A 662 -22.25 -4.39 37.33
N THR A 663 -21.43 -4.21 36.30
CA THR A 663 -21.73 -4.57 34.89
C THR A 663 -20.54 -4.22 34.00
N LEU A 664 -19.61 -5.17 33.82
CA LEU A 664 -18.64 -5.18 32.73
C LEU A 664 -18.50 -6.63 32.26
N CYS A 665 -19.57 -7.12 31.65
CA CYS A 665 -19.53 -8.33 30.84
C CYS A 665 -20.42 -8.08 29.62
N GLN A 666 -19.88 -8.40 28.44
CA GLN A 666 -20.53 -8.50 27.13
C GLN A 666 -20.94 -7.19 26.45
N SER A 667 -20.17 -6.82 25.41
CA SER A 667 -20.69 -6.30 24.14
C SER A 667 -19.53 -6.17 23.14
N THR A 668 -19.19 -7.27 22.46
CA THR A 668 -18.52 -7.23 21.16
C THR A 668 -19.57 -6.87 20.11
N HIS A 669 -19.65 -5.59 19.75
CA HIS A 669 -20.35 -5.16 18.55
C HIS A 669 -19.37 -4.40 17.66
N PHE A 670 -19.24 -4.93 16.43
CA PHE A 670 -18.55 -4.36 15.29
C PHE A 670 -18.86 -2.86 15.17
N LYS A 671 -17.86 -2.00 15.35
CA LYS A 671 -17.93 -0.60 14.91
C LYS A 671 -17.26 -0.53 13.53
N MET A 672 -18.06 -0.28 12.49
CA MET A 672 -17.54 0.11 11.19
C MET A 672 -16.64 1.34 11.34
N VAL A 673 -15.46 1.27 10.73
CA VAL A 673 -14.43 2.30 10.73
C VAL A 673 -14.87 3.46 9.84
N CYS A 674 -14.84 4.69 10.37
CA CYS A 674 -15.05 5.91 9.60
C CYS A 674 -13.88 6.12 8.63
N CYS A 675 -14.15 6.54 7.38
CA CYS A 675 -13.18 6.63 6.28
C CYS A 675 -12.02 7.64 6.44
N GLY A 676 -11.82 8.27 7.61
CA GLY A 676 -10.63 9.06 7.95
C GLY A 676 -10.32 10.33 7.12
N ARG A 677 -11.05 10.60 6.03
CA ARG A 677 -10.80 11.77 5.17
C ARG A 677 -11.27 13.05 5.88
N ASN A 678 -10.33 13.97 6.13
CA ASN A 678 -10.44 15.28 6.81
C ASN A 678 -10.22 15.31 8.34
N ASN A 679 -8.96 15.19 8.78
CA ASN A 679 -8.47 15.60 10.13
C ASN A 679 -9.40 15.21 11.30
N GLY A 680 -9.97 13.99 11.28
CA GLY A 680 -10.79 13.47 12.38
C GLY A 680 -12.24 13.98 12.46
N THR A 681 -12.74 14.74 11.48
CA THR A 681 -14.16 15.15 11.42
C THR A 681 -14.90 14.53 10.25
N CYS A 682 -15.86 13.65 10.53
CA CYS A 682 -16.72 13.05 9.52
C CYS A 682 -17.72 14.09 8.99
N VAL A 683 -17.63 14.44 7.70
CA VAL A 683 -18.54 15.40 7.04
C VAL A 683 -20.01 14.97 7.17
N CYS A 684 -20.28 13.66 7.09
CA CYS A 684 -21.62 13.09 7.28
C CYS A 684 -22.17 13.33 8.70
N ALA A 685 -21.28 13.38 9.70
CA ALA A 685 -21.64 13.65 11.08
C ALA A 685 -21.86 15.15 11.35
N GLN A 686 -21.24 16.04 10.54
CA GLN A 686 -21.43 17.49 10.62
C GLN A 686 -22.78 17.94 10.04
N GLU A 687 -23.27 17.26 9.00
CA GLU A 687 -24.53 17.60 8.32
C GLU A 687 -25.78 17.02 9.00
N ALA A 688 -25.63 16.00 9.85
CA ALA A 688 -26.77 15.37 10.52
C ALA A 688 -27.37 16.33 11.57
N THR A 689 -28.69 16.51 11.55
CA THR A 689 -29.42 17.40 12.48
C THR A 689 -30.39 16.61 13.38
N CYS A 690 -30.84 17.20 14.50
CA CYS A 690 -31.99 16.70 15.28
C CYS A 690 -33.20 16.47 14.37
N SER A 691 -34.16 15.65 14.80
CA SER A 691 -35.44 15.47 14.08
C SER A 691 -36.21 16.79 13.90
N CYS A 692 -35.83 17.81 14.67
CA CYS A 692 -36.38 19.16 14.65
C CYS A 692 -35.76 20.08 13.59
N GLY A 693 -34.65 19.67 12.96
CA GLY A 693 -33.88 20.42 11.95
C GLY A 693 -33.14 21.66 12.45
N LYS A 694 -33.21 22.01 13.75
CA LYS A 694 -32.69 23.29 14.28
C LYS A 694 -31.27 23.22 14.85
N GLN A 695 -30.78 22.04 15.22
CA GLN A 695 -29.49 21.84 15.88
C GLN A 695 -28.82 20.57 15.33
N PRO A 696 -27.48 20.42 15.44
CA PRO A 696 -26.79 19.18 15.10
C PRO A 696 -27.39 17.96 15.82
N ALA A 697 -27.31 16.79 15.18
CA ALA A 697 -27.77 15.54 15.75
C ALA A 697 -27.07 15.29 17.11
N LEU A 698 -27.84 14.80 18.09
CA LEU A 698 -27.45 14.65 19.49
C LEU A 698 -27.27 15.95 20.30
N GLN A 699 -27.64 17.11 19.76
CA GLN A 699 -27.58 18.41 20.43
C GLN A 699 -28.94 19.15 20.43
N CYS A 700 -30.07 18.44 20.42
CA CYS A 700 -31.36 19.12 20.53
C CYS A 700 -31.49 19.82 21.88
N THR A 701 -31.92 21.07 21.87
CA THR A 701 -32.32 21.85 23.06
C THR A 701 -33.84 21.99 23.19
N CYS A 702 -34.57 21.24 22.36
CA CYS A 702 -36.03 21.21 22.30
C CYS A 702 -36.64 20.26 23.36
N GLU A 703 -37.97 20.25 23.47
CA GLU A 703 -38.71 19.32 24.34
C GLU A 703 -38.44 17.82 24.02
N LYS A 704 -37.88 17.50 22.84
CA LYS A 704 -37.47 16.14 22.44
C LYS A 704 -36.02 15.78 22.79
N ALA A 705 -35.28 16.65 23.49
CA ALA A 705 -33.85 16.48 23.79
C ALA A 705 -33.53 15.17 24.54
N SER A 706 -34.40 14.76 25.47
CA SER A 706 -34.23 13.54 26.27
C SER A 706 -34.25 12.25 25.44
N THR A 707 -34.80 12.31 24.22
CA THR A 707 -34.86 11.20 23.27
C THR A 707 -33.85 11.38 22.13
N GLU A 708 -33.72 12.59 21.58
CA GLU A 708 -32.85 12.88 20.42
C GLU A 708 -31.35 12.96 20.76
N ASN A 709 -30.98 13.15 22.04
CA ASN A 709 -29.57 13.24 22.46
C ASN A 709 -28.99 11.93 22.98
N LYS A 710 -29.68 10.81 22.75
CA LYS A 710 -29.21 9.47 23.08
C LYS A 710 -28.74 8.76 21.81
N LEU A 711 -27.56 8.14 21.88
CA LEU A 711 -27.07 7.29 20.81
C LEU A 711 -27.94 6.01 20.72
N PRO A 712 -28.53 5.71 19.56
CA PRO A 712 -29.32 4.49 19.38
C PRO A 712 -28.42 3.25 19.31
N SER A 713 -29.00 2.08 19.59
CA SER A 713 -28.31 0.79 19.58
C SER A 713 -27.84 0.35 18.18
N SER A 714 -28.52 0.79 17.12
CA SER A 714 -28.13 0.65 15.73
C SER A 714 -28.10 2.03 15.07
N THR A 715 -26.97 2.42 14.49
CA THR A 715 -26.75 3.77 13.97
C THR A 715 -26.71 3.82 12.44
N CYS A 716 -27.09 4.95 11.86
CA CYS A 716 -26.83 5.29 10.46
C CYS A 716 -25.34 5.11 10.11
N ALA A 717 -25.03 5.06 8.81
CA ALA A 717 -23.65 5.13 8.30
C ALA A 717 -22.85 6.34 8.84
N CYS A 718 -23.56 7.41 9.25
CA CYS A 718 -23.00 8.60 9.86
C CYS A 718 -22.71 8.51 11.38
N GLY A 719 -23.19 7.45 12.06
CA GLY A 719 -23.03 7.24 13.50
C GLY A 719 -23.83 8.17 14.43
N LYS A 720 -24.71 9.04 13.90
CA LYS A 720 -25.37 10.13 14.67
C LYS A 720 -26.87 9.97 14.90
N ARG A 721 -27.56 9.14 14.11
CA ARG A 721 -29.01 8.85 14.22
C ARG A 721 -29.24 7.35 14.12
N ALA A 722 -30.46 6.90 14.36
CA ALA A 722 -30.84 5.50 14.14
C ALA A 722 -30.67 5.14 12.65
N GLU A 723 -30.41 3.86 12.37
CA GLU A 723 -30.13 3.32 11.03
C GLU A 723 -31.10 3.85 9.95
N ASP A 724 -32.40 3.87 10.26
CA ASP A 724 -33.47 4.26 9.32
C ASP A 724 -33.83 5.75 9.35
N ALA A 725 -33.15 6.55 10.18
CA ALA A 725 -33.51 7.94 10.47
C ALA A 725 -32.45 8.95 10.02
N CYS A 726 -31.54 8.55 9.14
CA CYS A 726 -30.43 9.37 8.68
C CYS A 726 -30.91 10.51 7.77
N ASN A 727 -30.58 11.75 8.13
CA ASN A 727 -30.96 12.96 7.39
C ASN A 727 -29.75 13.74 6.84
N CYS A 728 -28.55 13.16 6.87
CA CYS A 728 -27.41 13.78 6.18
C CYS A 728 -27.61 13.72 4.67
N SER A 729 -26.99 14.63 3.91
CA SER A 729 -27.16 14.70 2.45
C SER A 729 -26.74 13.42 1.72
N ARG A 730 -26.01 12.54 2.41
CA ARG A 730 -25.49 11.27 1.90
C ARG A 730 -26.33 10.05 2.29
N SER A 731 -27.41 10.22 3.07
CA SER A 731 -28.30 9.12 3.46
C SER A 731 -29.10 8.52 2.29
N GLN A 732 -29.21 9.27 1.18
CA GLN A 732 -29.84 8.79 -0.07
C GLN A 732 -28.85 8.17 -1.07
N ASN A 733 -27.55 8.10 -0.76
CA ASN A 733 -26.55 7.51 -1.65
C ASN A 733 -26.21 6.06 -1.29
N ASN A 734 -27.24 5.23 -1.08
CA ASN A 734 -27.10 3.80 -1.36
C ASN A 734 -27.35 3.60 -2.86
N GLY A 735 -26.28 3.70 -3.64
CA GLY A 735 -26.23 3.28 -5.04
C GLY A 735 -27.06 4.12 -6.03
N SER A 736 -26.54 5.28 -6.46
CA SER A 736 -26.78 5.81 -7.81
C SER A 736 -25.74 6.88 -8.13
N SER A 737 -24.94 6.68 -9.18
CA SER A 737 -23.97 7.65 -9.69
C SER A 737 -24.68 8.79 -10.42
N ASN A 738 -24.56 10.03 -9.95
CA ASN A 738 -25.09 11.22 -10.65
C ASN A 738 -24.16 11.73 -11.76
N LEU A 739 -23.88 10.89 -12.77
CA LEU A 739 -23.31 11.33 -14.06
C LEU A 739 -23.94 10.61 -15.26
N GLU A 740 -25.20 10.17 -15.15
CA GLU A 740 -25.93 9.60 -16.29
C GLU A 740 -26.86 10.65 -16.89
N THR A 741 -26.61 11.03 -18.14
CA THR A 741 -27.55 11.81 -18.95
C THR A 741 -28.36 10.83 -19.79
N ASP A 742 -29.65 10.71 -19.51
CA ASP A 742 -30.60 9.92 -20.31
C ASP A 742 -31.00 10.68 -21.57
N PHE A 743 -30.68 10.10 -22.73
CA PHE A 743 -31.12 10.57 -24.04
C PHE A 743 -31.90 9.48 -24.79
N THR A 744 -33.09 9.09 -24.31
CA THR A 744 -34.07 8.46 -25.21
C THR A 744 -35.53 8.80 -24.88
N THR A 745 -36.14 9.73 -25.64
CA THR A 745 -37.33 9.44 -26.48
C THR A 745 -37.87 10.68 -27.24
N LYS A 746 -37.78 10.62 -28.57
CA LYS A 746 -38.67 11.19 -29.62
C LYS A 746 -39.49 12.47 -29.30
N LYS A 747 -39.05 13.62 -29.83
CA LYS A 747 -39.61 14.25 -31.05
C LYS A 747 -38.76 15.44 -31.50
#